data_AF-A0A9Q3BFX0-F1
#
_entry.id   AF-A0A9Q3BFX0-F1
#
_cell.length_a   1.000
_cell.length_b   1.000
_cell.length_c   1.000
_cell.angle_alpha   90.00
_cell.angle_beta   90.00
_cell.angle_gamma   90.00
#
_symmetry.space_group_name_H-M   'P 1'
#
loop_
_entity.id
_entity.type
_entity.pdbx_description
1 polymer ?
#
loop_
_entity_poly.entity_id
_entity_poly.type
_entity_poly.pdbx_seq_one_letter_code
_entity_poly.pdbx_strand_id
1 'polypeptide(L)'
;MFEKGDDDFIYFKNYKNTQRIPIVIYADFECILNPKQPDKFFQNGKKPKTHITHLHKLMSYGFYVKVDYNIISKKLIKKFEIPRKVVIYRGKNAAKKFMNSMIIIGNKINDIYKTNLPINELTLKEEKHFQKAKVCEKCLLTFKDNNLLKVRDHCHITGNYRRCICVKCNFQLTNPSFVPIFFHNLAYDSHFIIRELGCNDKDIHVIPNSSEKYISFSKAIAPKFNIKFVDTYRFMAEKLSKLAKNLSEDKLRFRETIKIFSIEVLDLVTRKGVFPYEYVDSWSKLNDSFLPSKLKFYSTLTDENITDDDYIHAKNVWNVFNIKTLGEYSDHYLKTDVAILADVFENFRDLCLSTLELDPAYYMTAPGFAYDCMLKYTKIELERLKCPNMLLFIENSIRGGITQSTKRYAKANIPNIEGLNYNSNEPITWLTYLDCVNLYGKSMLTELPFKDFEWVDDLNIDVTKIADDSEVGYILEVDVDYPKNLHKTHNDFPFLPLNECPPNSNVKKLLTTLLPKKNYIVHYKNLKQAISHGLKLVKIHRAIRFSQKKWMASYIELCTKMRTEAKNEFEKEFWKLLINSVFGKCMENVRTRISIKLISSEKKANKLMAKTNFKDRTIYSTNLMAIHQHKETIKFDKAIYVGSAILDVSKTFMYDFHYNVMKKKYGRKISSLYSDTDSLVYSIQTKNFFDDLKNDLLSYFDTSNYPKDHYCFSEIHKSQPGFFKDELKSIILKEFISLRPKLYAYKTIDDTVEKKAKGVKKYVIKNHMKFIDYIEILNAFINHRPVEKKQSHRNMNFIQSNKHVVHSKTMNKLVLSANDDKRYIMNDGINTLAYGHYKLTK
;
A
#
# COMPACT_ATOMS: atom_id res chain seq x y z
N MET A 1 13.34 26.53 -1.22
CA MET A 1 12.17 27.43 -1.20
C MET A 1 11.61 27.53 -2.60
N PHE A 2 10.37 27.99 -2.76
CA PHE A 2 9.71 28.11 -4.06
C PHE A 2 10.49 29.08 -4.96
N GLU A 3 10.59 28.75 -6.24
CA GLU A 3 11.24 29.60 -7.25
C GLU A 3 10.18 30.42 -8.00
N LYS A 4 10.59 31.57 -8.55
CA LYS A 4 9.71 32.42 -9.36
C LYS A 4 9.16 31.62 -10.55
N GLY A 5 7.84 31.45 -10.62
CA GLY A 5 7.15 30.62 -11.63
C GLY A 5 6.61 29.28 -11.13
N ASP A 6 6.82 28.93 -9.85
CA ASP A 6 6.10 27.80 -9.24
C ASP A 6 4.61 28.11 -9.09
N ASP A 7 3.75 27.13 -9.39
CA ASP A 7 2.31 27.27 -9.17
C ASP A 7 1.98 27.38 -7.69
N ASP A 8 1.04 28.27 -7.38
CA ASP A 8 0.50 28.52 -6.05
C ASP A 8 -0.39 27.37 -5.56
N PHE A 9 -0.96 26.61 -6.49
CA PHE A 9 -1.90 25.54 -6.21
C PHE A 9 -1.42 24.18 -6.76
N ILE A 10 -1.77 23.13 -6.04
CA ILE A 10 -1.73 21.74 -6.52
C ILE A 10 -3.09 21.45 -7.15
N TYR A 11 -3.07 21.11 -8.44
CA TYR A 11 -4.24 20.76 -9.23
C TYR A 11 -3.85 19.78 -10.34
N PHE A 12 -4.85 19.17 -10.98
CA PHE A 12 -4.59 18.17 -12.02
C PHE A 12 -3.98 18.81 -13.28
N LYS A 13 -2.80 18.32 -13.70
CA LYS A 13 -2.06 18.79 -14.89
C LYS A 13 -1.80 17.71 -15.93
N ASN A 14 -1.94 16.44 -15.57
CA ASN A 14 -1.46 15.31 -16.36
C ASN A 14 -2.48 14.83 -17.41
N TYR A 15 -3.01 15.77 -18.18
CA TYR A 15 -4.05 15.53 -19.17
C TYR A 15 -3.65 14.55 -20.29
N LYS A 16 -2.36 14.39 -20.59
CA LYS A 16 -1.86 13.35 -21.49
C LYS A 16 -2.14 11.93 -20.99
N ASN A 17 -2.21 11.74 -19.67
CA ASN A 17 -2.42 10.42 -19.05
C ASN A 17 -3.85 9.91 -19.26
N THR A 18 -4.76 10.71 -19.82
CA THR A 18 -6.09 10.24 -20.22
C THR A 18 -6.06 9.48 -21.56
N GLN A 19 -4.95 9.53 -22.29
CA GLN A 19 -4.79 8.80 -23.55
C GLN A 19 -4.12 7.46 -23.27
N ARG A 20 -4.64 6.36 -23.80
CA ARG A 20 -4.03 5.04 -23.62
C ARG A 20 -2.61 4.99 -24.22
N ILE A 21 -1.63 4.47 -23.46
CA ILE A 21 -0.31 4.15 -24.01
C ILE A 21 -0.46 3.01 -25.03
N PRO A 22 -0.12 3.24 -26.31
CA PRO A 22 -0.48 2.31 -27.38
C PRO A 22 0.43 1.08 -27.46
N ILE A 23 1.67 1.16 -26.95
CA ILE A 23 2.60 0.02 -26.95
C ILE A 23 3.19 -0.14 -25.56
N VAL A 24 3.08 -1.34 -24.99
CA VAL A 24 3.61 -1.71 -23.67
C VAL A 24 4.27 -3.08 -23.75
N ILE A 25 5.21 -3.37 -22.86
CA ILE A 25 5.92 -4.66 -22.82
C ILE A 25 5.63 -5.33 -21.48
N TYR A 26 5.31 -6.62 -21.49
CA TYR A 26 5.21 -7.47 -20.31
C TYR A 26 6.39 -8.41 -20.29
N ALA A 27 7.03 -8.59 -19.15
CA ALA A 27 8.20 -9.45 -19.04
C ALA A 27 8.25 -10.14 -17.68
N ASP A 28 8.94 -11.28 -17.65
CA ASP A 28 9.22 -12.04 -16.45
C ASP A 28 10.51 -12.85 -16.62
N PHE A 29 11.07 -13.31 -15.51
CA PHE A 29 12.40 -13.92 -15.39
C PHE A 29 12.36 -15.21 -14.60
N GLU A 30 13.26 -16.15 -14.93
CA GLU A 30 13.45 -17.37 -14.14
C GLU A 30 14.90 -17.59 -13.75
N CYS A 31 15.09 -18.15 -12.56
CA CYS A 31 16.40 -18.31 -11.93
C CYS A 31 16.70 -19.76 -11.55
N ILE A 32 17.98 -20.10 -11.59
CA ILE A 32 18.56 -21.27 -10.94
C ILE A 32 18.96 -20.90 -9.52
N LEU A 33 18.67 -21.78 -8.55
CA LEU A 33 19.02 -21.59 -7.14
C LEU A 33 20.29 -22.38 -6.79
N ASN A 34 21.46 -21.79 -7.03
CA ASN A 34 22.74 -22.43 -6.72
C ASN A 34 22.94 -22.55 -5.20
N PRO A 35 23.03 -23.75 -4.61
CA PRO A 35 23.30 -23.91 -3.19
C PRO A 35 24.67 -23.34 -2.85
N LYS A 36 24.75 -22.60 -1.75
CA LYS A 36 26.01 -22.29 -1.09
C LYS A 36 26.16 -23.26 0.08
N GLN A 37 27.32 -23.91 0.18
CA GLN A 37 27.65 -24.57 1.44
C GLN A 37 27.61 -23.51 2.55
N PRO A 38 27.06 -23.82 3.73
CA PRO A 38 27.09 -22.90 4.86
C PRO A 38 28.55 -22.51 5.06
N ASP A 39 28.85 -21.21 4.97
CA ASP A 39 30.23 -20.74 5.11
C ASP A 39 30.80 -21.39 6.39
N LYS A 40 31.95 -22.09 6.29
CA LYS A 40 32.63 -22.78 7.40
C LYS A 40 33.18 -21.79 8.45
N PHE A 41 32.34 -20.90 8.98
CA PHE A 41 32.66 -19.99 10.07
C PHE A 41 31.88 -20.42 11.31
N PHE A 42 32.33 -21.51 11.92
CA PHE A 42 32.14 -21.71 13.35
C PHE A 42 33.08 -20.74 14.08
N GLN A 43 32.69 -19.48 14.25
CA GLN A 43 33.35 -18.64 15.24
C GLN A 43 32.83 -19.06 16.62
N ASN A 44 33.71 -19.66 17.43
CA ASN A 44 33.50 -19.97 18.85
C ASN A 44 32.28 -20.87 19.17
N GLY A 45 32.03 -21.92 18.38
CA GLY A 45 31.03 -22.96 18.69
C GLY A 45 29.56 -22.51 18.67
N LYS A 46 29.25 -21.25 18.30
CA LYS A 46 27.88 -20.74 18.20
C LYS A 46 27.41 -20.70 16.75
N LYS A 47 26.26 -21.30 16.46
CA LYS A 47 25.62 -21.20 15.14
C LYS A 47 25.40 -19.72 14.79
N PRO A 48 25.78 -19.25 13.59
CA PRO A 48 25.58 -17.87 13.20
C PRO A 48 24.08 -17.53 13.19
N LYS A 49 23.71 -16.36 13.73
CA LYS A 49 22.32 -15.88 13.76
C LYS A 49 21.71 -15.73 12.36
N THR A 50 22.53 -15.66 11.31
CA THR A 50 22.10 -15.58 9.91
C THR A 50 23.11 -16.30 9.02
N HIS A 51 22.65 -17.08 8.05
CA HIS A 51 23.50 -17.71 7.02
C HIS A 51 22.82 -17.73 5.65
N ILE A 52 23.61 -17.66 4.58
CA ILE A 52 23.15 -17.72 3.19
C ILE A 52 22.97 -19.18 2.78
N THR A 53 21.87 -19.51 2.10
CA THR A 53 21.54 -20.88 1.66
C THR A 53 21.72 -21.06 0.15
N HIS A 54 21.23 -20.11 -0.66
CA HIS A 54 21.29 -20.20 -2.12
C HIS A 54 21.68 -18.85 -2.74
N LEU A 55 22.41 -18.89 -3.85
CA LEU A 55 22.63 -17.77 -4.77
C LEU A 55 21.70 -17.90 -5.97
N HIS A 56 21.02 -16.82 -6.32
CA HIS A 56 20.06 -16.83 -7.42
C HIS A 56 20.77 -16.37 -8.69
N LYS A 57 20.75 -17.20 -9.74
CA LYS A 57 21.33 -16.89 -11.05
C LYS A 57 20.25 -16.90 -12.11
N LEU A 58 20.10 -15.78 -12.83
CA LEU A 58 19.14 -15.69 -13.92
C LEU A 58 19.48 -16.68 -15.05
N MET A 59 18.52 -17.51 -15.43
CA MET A 59 18.66 -18.53 -16.47
C MET A 59 17.87 -18.24 -17.74
N SER A 60 16.71 -17.58 -17.62
CA SER A 60 15.86 -17.27 -18.75
C SER A 60 15.03 -16.00 -18.53
N TYR A 61 14.53 -15.46 -19.63
CA TYR A 61 13.56 -14.36 -19.64
C TYR A 61 12.48 -14.62 -20.69
N GLY A 62 11.29 -14.07 -20.43
CA GLY A 62 10.21 -13.99 -21.39
C GLY A 62 9.70 -12.57 -21.51
N PHE A 63 9.29 -12.16 -22.72
CA PHE A 63 8.55 -10.91 -22.88
C PHE A 63 7.52 -10.96 -24.01
N TYR A 64 6.49 -10.14 -23.87
CA TYR A 64 5.41 -9.94 -24.84
C TYR A 64 5.21 -8.45 -25.10
N VAL A 65 5.22 -8.05 -26.37
CA VAL A 65 4.96 -6.66 -26.78
C VAL A 65 3.49 -6.53 -27.13
N LYS A 66 2.72 -5.90 -26.23
CA LYS A 66 1.31 -5.62 -26.46
C LYS A 66 1.17 -4.32 -27.26
N VAL A 67 0.42 -4.41 -28.35
CA VAL A 67 0.10 -3.28 -29.24
C VAL A 67 -1.40 -3.03 -29.22
N ASP A 68 -1.80 -1.77 -29.09
CA ASP A 68 -3.14 -1.31 -29.36
C ASP A 68 -3.34 -1.07 -30.86
N TYR A 69 -4.03 -2.01 -31.52
CA TYR A 69 -4.25 -1.95 -32.96
C TYR A 69 -5.29 -0.91 -33.39
N ASN A 70 -6.03 -0.30 -32.46
CA ASN A 70 -6.89 0.85 -32.76
C ASN A 70 -6.06 2.14 -32.95
N ILE A 71 -4.82 2.16 -32.44
CA ILE A 71 -3.92 3.31 -32.52
C ILE A 71 -2.74 3.03 -33.46
N ILE A 72 -2.17 1.82 -33.42
CA ILE A 72 -1.00 1.44 -34.24
C ILE A 72 -1.42 0.42 -35.30
N SER A 73 -1.25 0.77 -36.58
CA SER A 73 -1.63 -0.13 -37.67
C SER A 73 -0.73 -1.37 -37.74
N LYS A 74 -1.30 -2.49 -38.19
CA LYS A 74 -0.55 -3.74 -38.47
C LYS A 74 0.59 -3.53 -39.48
N LYS A 75 0.45 -2.56 -40.40
CA LYS A 75 1.46 -2.16 -41.38
C LYS A 75 2.71 -1.58 -40.70
N LEU A 76 2.54 -0.68 -39.72
CA LEU A 76 3.65 -0.12 -38.95
C LEU A 76 4.37 -1.19 -38.13
N ILE A 77 3.61 -2.08 -37.46
CA ILE A 77 4.18 -3.21 -36.71
C ILE A 77 5.00 -4.14 -37.61
N LYS A 78 4.56 -4.40 -38.84
CA LYS A 78 5.33 -5.18 -39.82
C LYS A 78 6.58 -4.42 -40.28
N LYS A 79 6.45 -3.14 -40.62
CA LYS A 79 7.53 -2.27 -41.11
C LYS A 79 8.70 -2.18 -40.13
N PHE A 80 8.40 -2.00 -38.85
CA PHE A 80 9.40 -1.87 -37.79
C PHE A 80 9.74 -3.19 -37.09
N GLU A 81 9.23 -4.31 -37.60
CA GLU A 81 9.50 -5.66 -37.09
C GLU A 81 9.33 -5.79 -35.56
N ILE A 82 8.20 -5.30 -35.06
CA ILE A 82 7.85 -5.46 -33.65
C ILE A 82 7.42 -6.92 -33.42
N PRO A 83 8.00 -7.64 -32.44
CA PRO A 83 7.63 -9.02 -32.14
C PRO A 83 6.14 -9.15 -31.84
N ARG A 84 5.47 -10.11 -32.48
CA ARG A 84 4.03 -10.38 -32.30
C ARG A 84 3.72 -11.57 -31.41
N LYS A 85 4.72 -12.40 -31.13
CA LYS A 85 4.64 -13.57 -30.26
C LYS A 85 5.46 -13.32 -29.01
N VAL A 86 5.19 -14.09 -27.95
CA VAL A 86 6.06 -14.12 -26.76
C VAL A 86 7.45 -14.57 -27.18
N VAL A 87 8.46 -13.80 -26.78
CA VAL A 87 9.87 -14.12 -27.01
C VAL A 87 10.42 -14.73 -25.73
N ILE A 88 10.96 -15.93 -25.81
CA ILE A 88 11.62 -16.64 -24.71
C ILE A 88 13.09 -16.81 -25.04
N TYR A 89 13.95 -16.61 -24.04
CA TYR A 89 15.36 -16.93 -24.12
C TYR A 89 15.78 -17.68 -22.87
N ARG A 90 16.41 -18.85 -23.03
CA ARG A 90 17.09 -19.60 -21.97
C ARG A 90 18.56 -19.74 -22.30
N GLY A 91 19.43 -19.37 -21.37
CA GLY A 91 20.88 -19.53 -21.53
C GLY A 91 21.71 -18.54 -20.73
N LYS A 92 23.03 -18.64 -20.88
CA LYS A 92 23.99 -17.78 -20.19
C LYS A 92 23.78 -16.30 -20.56
N ASN A 93 24.07 -15.41 -19.61
CA ASN A 93 23.97 -13.95 -19.78
C ASN A 93 22.55 -13.46 -20.13
N ALA A 94 21.51 -14.13 -19.63
CA ALA A 94 20.11 -13.80 -19.87
C ALA A 94 19.80 -12.31 -19.58
N ALA A 95 20.31 -11.74 -18.48
CA ALA A 95 20.03 -10.35 -18.09
C ALA A 95 20.56 -9.35 -19.12
N LYS A 96 21.80 -9.55 -19.59
CA LYS A 96 22.44 -8.72 -20.62
C LYS A 96 21.70 -8.80 -21.96
N LYS A 97 21.31 -10.02 -22.37
CA LYS A 97 20.54 -10.24 -23.62
C LYS A 97 19.14 -9.63 -23.55
N PHE A 98 18.49 -9.72 -22.40
CA PHE A 98 17.21 -9.05 -22.15
C PHE A 98 17.34 -7.54 -22.32
N MET A 99 18.32 -6.92 -21.66
CA MET A 99 18.55 -5.47 -21.77
C MET A 99 18.82 -5.02 -23.21
N ASN A 100 19.64 -5.75 -23.95
CA ASN A 100 19.87 -5.47 -25.38
C ASN A 100 18.57 -5.56 -26.19
N SER A 101 17.75 -6.58 -25.94
CA SER A 101 16.45 -6.74 -26.61
C SER A 101 15.52 -5.56 -26.33
N MET A 102 15.43 -5.12 -25.07
CA MET A 102 14.60 -3.99 -24.66
C MET A 102 15.07 -2.67 -25.29
N ILE A 103 16.37 -2.46 -25.43
CA ILE A 103 16.93 -1.26 -26.11
C ILE A 103 16.58 -1.28 -27.60
N ILE A 104 16.77 -2.41 -28.29
CA ILE A 104 16.46 -2.54 -29.72
C ILE A 104 14.97 -2.31 -29.97
N ILE A 105 14.10 -2.99 -29.23
CA ILE A 105 12.64 -2.84 -29.35
C ILE A 105 12.21 -1.43 -28.99
N GLY A 106 12.78 -0.85 -27.93
CA GLY A 106 12.48 0.53 -27.54
C GLY A 106 12.84 1.55 -28.62
N ASN A 107 13.94 1.38 -29.34
CA ASN A 107 14.29 2.25 -30.47
C ASN A 107 13.29 2.11 -31.62
N LYS A 108 12.91 0.87 -31.97
CA LYS A 108 11.85 0.60 -32.98
C LYS A 108 10.53 1.28 -32.61
N ILE A 109 10.15 1.25 -31.32
CA ILE A 109 8.93 1.92 -30.81
C ILE A 109 9.07 3.45 -30.88
N ASN A 110 10.23 4.00 -30.53
CA ASN A 110 10.50 5.43 -30.64
C ASN A 110 10.28 5.91 -32.08
N ASP A 111 10.75 5.16 -33.08
CA ASP A 111 10.57 5.51 -34.48
C ASP A 111 9.10 5.43 -34.93
N ILE A 112 8.31 4.49 -34.37
CA ILE A 112 6.85 4.48 -34.55
C ILE A 112 6.23 5.77 -34.00
N TYR A 113 6.61 6.21 -32.79
CA TYR A 113 6.03 7.41 -32.16
C TYR A 113 6.44 8.74 -32.81
N LYS A 114 7.49 8.74 -33.64
CA LYS A 114 7.86 9.89 -34.49
C LYS A 114 7.00 10.01 -35.75
N THR A 115 6.16 9.01 -36.06
CA THR A 115 5.22 9.10 -37.18
C THR A 115 4.26 10.27 -36.95
N ASN A 116 4.15 11.15 -37.94
CA ASN A 116 3.31 12.34 -37.91
C ASN A 116 2.46 12.42 -39.18
N LEU A 117 1.33 11.74 -39.18
CA LEU A 117 0.34 11.79 -40.25
C LEU A 117 -0.51 13.07 -40.11
N PRO A 118 -0.85 13.74 -41.23
CA PRO A 118 -1.81 14.83 -41.20
C PRO A 118 -3.19 14.31 -40.77
N ILE A 119 -4.06 15.24 -40.36
CA ILE A 119 -5.45 14.90 -40.07
C ILE A 119 -6.13 14.36 -41.34
N ASN A 120 -6.85 13.26 -41.19
CA ASN A 120 -7.70 12.72 -42.25
C ASN A 120 -8.86 13.70 -42.49
N GLU A 121 -9.48 13.62 -43.67
CA GLU A 121 -10.70 14.38 -43.93
C GLU A 121 -11.78 14.04 -42.88
N LEU A 122 -12.35 15.07 -42.25
CA LEU A 122 -13.38 14.88 -41.23
C LEU A 122 -14.67 14.40 -41.89
N THR A 123 -15.34 13.46 -41.24
CA THR A 123 -16.70 13.08 -41.61
C THR A 123 -17.67 14.23 -41.35
N LEU A 124 -18.82 14.24 -42.03
CA LEU A 124 -19.88 15.24 -41.80
C LEU A 124 -20.32 15.33 -40.33
N LYS A 125 -20.28 14.22 -39.58
CA LYS A 125 -20.60 14.19 -38.15
C LYS A 125 -19.53 14.89 -37.31
N GLU A 126 -18.25 14.64 -37.61
CA GLU A 126 -17.12 15.24 -36.90
C GLU A 126 -17.02 16.74 -37.19
N GLU A 127 -17.24 17.16 -38.43
CA GLU A 127 -17.23 18.58 -38.76
C GLU A 127 -18.42 19.30 -38.10
N LYS A 128 -19.63 18.73 -38.11
CA LYS A 128 -20.77 19.27 -37.34
C LYS A 128 -20.46 19.35 -35.84
N HIS A 129 -19.81 18.34 -35.29
CA HIS A 129 -19.38 18.32 -33.89
C HIS A 129 -18.38 19.43 -33.59
N PHE A 130 -17.34 19.58 -34.42
CA PHE A 130 -16.37 20.66 -34.31
C PHE A 130 -17.07 22.02 -34.36
N GLN A 131 -17.91 22.30 -35.36
CA GLN A 131 -18.57 23.59 -35.50
C GLN A 131 -19.46 23.94 -34.29
N LYS A 132 -20.24 22.97 -33.78
CA LYS A 132 -21.15 23.17 -32.63
C LYS A 132 -20.45 23.32 -31.28
N ALA A 133 -19.21 22.87 -31.14
CA ALA A 133 -18.50 22.93 -29.85
C ALA A 133 -18.26 24.39 -29.39
N LYS A 134 -18.85 24.77 -28.25
CA LYS A 134 -18.68 26.09 -27.61
C LYS A 134 -17.65 26.09 -26.48
N VAL A 135 -17.31 24.90 -26.00
CA VAL A 135 -16.45 24.67 -24.83
C VAL A 135 -15.33 23.73 -25.24
N CYS A 136 -14.13 23.93 -24.71
CA CYS A 136 -13.05 22.98 -24.89
C CYS A 136 -13.39 21.67 -24.18
N GLU A 137 -13.46 20.55 -24.93
CA GLU A 137 -13.79 19.22 -24.39
C GLU A 137 -12.73 18.64 -23.43
N LYS A 138 -11.70 19.43 -23.09
CA LYS A 138 -10.59 19.03 -22.22
C LYS A 138 -10.52 19.85 -20.94
N CYS A 139 -10.36 21.17 -21.03
CA CYS A 139 -10.36 22.04 -19.85
C CYS A 139 -11.76 22.50 -19.43
N LEU A 140 -12.79 22.22 -20.25
CA LEU A 140 -14.18 22.61 -20.03
C LEU A 140 -14.42 24.13 -19.92
N LEU A 141 -13.44 24.93 -20.35
CA LEU A 141 -13.57 26.38 -20.46
C LEU A 141 -14.24 26.76 -21.78
N THR A 142 -15.15 27.73 -21.74
CA THR A 142 -15.80 28.29 -22.93
C THR A 142 -14.76 28.94 -23.84
N PHE A 143 -14.81 28.65 -25.15
CA PHE A 143 -13.86 29.23 -26.10
C PHE A 143 -13.96 30.77 -26.16
N LYS A 144 -15.20 31.28 -26.20
CA LYS A 144 -15.46 32.72 -26.30
C LYS A 144 -15.09 33.45 -25.00
N ASP A 145 -15.64 33.02 -23.87
CA ASP A 145 -15.49 33.74 -22.59
C ASP A 145 -14.04 33.76 -22.07
N ASN A 146 -13.25 32.75 -22.44
CA ASN A 146 -11.84 32.62 -22.02
C ASN A 146 -10.85 32.98 -23.14
N ASN A 147 -11.33 33.54 -24.25
CA ASN A 147 -10.52 33.90 -25.43
C ASN A 147 -9.59 32.77 -25.90
N LEU A 148 -10.11 31.54 -25.98
CA LEU A 148 -9.35 30.35 -26.34
C LEU A 148 -9.49 30.04 -27.83
N LEU A 149 -8.36 29.84 -28.51
CA LEU A 149 -8.32 29.38 -29.89
C LEU A 149 -8.75 27.91 -30.00
N LYS A 150 -9.75 27.66 -30.84
CA LYS A 150 -10.38 26.37 -31.08
C LYS A 150 -9.62 25.58 -32.15
N VAL A 151 -9.26 24.33 -31.87
CA VAL A 151 -8.49 23.46 -32.78
C VAL A 151 -9.04 22.04 -32.87
N ARG A 152 -8.77 21.38 -33.99
CA ARG A 152 -9.11 19.98 -34.28
C ARG A 152 -7.99 19.07 -33.76
N ASP A 153 -8.15 18.49 -32.56
CA ASP A 153 -7.21 17.48 -32.05
C ASP A 153 -7.35 16.20 -32.86
N HIS A 154 -6.21 15.60 -33.22
CA HIS A 154 -6.17 14.37 -33.99
C HIS A 154 -5.01 13.48 -33.55
N CYS A 155 -5.09 12.21 -33.93
CA CYS A 155 -4.03 11.26 -33.67
C CYS A 155 -2.94 11.35 -34.72
N HIS A 156 -1.73 11.78 -34.36
CA HIS A 156 -0.60 11.86 -35.30
C HIS A 156 -0.15 10.50 -35.86
N ILE A 157 -0.60 9.37 -35.29
CA ILE A 157 -0.27 8.04 -35.80
C ILE A 157 -1.34 7.51 -36.78
N THR A 158 -2.61 7.90 -36.62
CA THR A 158 -3.72 7.41 -37.47
C THR A 158 -4.32 8.47 -38.39
N GLY A 159 -4.07 9.76 -38.14
CA GLY A 159 -4.74 10.89 -38.79
C GLY A 159 -6.16 11.17 -38.26
N ASN A 160 -6.74 10.29 -37.43
CA ASN A 160 -8.15 10.41 -37.05
C ASN A 160 -8.42 11.60 -36.12
N TYR A 161 -9.48 12.33 -36.41
CA TYR A 161 -10.03 13.36 -35.51
C TYR A 161 -10.41 12.75 -34.16
N ARG A 162 -10.12 13.46 -33.08
CA ARG A 162 -10.39 13.02 -31.71
C ARG A 162 -11.46 13.86 -31.05
N ARG A 163 -11.31 15.19 -31.08
CA ARG A 163 -12.14 16.14 -30.32
C ARG A 163 -11.85 17.59 -30.65
N CYS A 164 -12.72 18.49 -30.21
CA CYS A 164 -12.54 19.92 -30.28
C CYS A 164 -11.96 20.47 -28.98
N ILE A 165 -10.74 21.00 -29.01
CA ILE A 165 -10.05 21.51 -27.82
C ILE A 165 -9.37 22.86 -28.07
N CYS A 166 -8.86 23.49 -27.01
CA CYS A 166 -8.06 24.70 -27.14
C CYS A 166 -6.59 24.39 -27.44
N VAL A 167 -5.89 25.34 -28.05
CA VAL A 167 -4.46 25.24 -28.38
C VAL A 167 -3.60 24.80 -27.19
N LYS A 168 -3.84 25.38 -26.00
CA LYS A 168 -3.12 25.05 -24.76
C LYS A 168 -3.29 23.57 -24.40
N CYS A 169 -4.51 23.05 -24.46
CA CYS A 169 -4.79 21.63 -24.21
C CYS A 169 -4.18 20.74 -25.29
N ASN A 170 -4.18 21.16 -26.54
CA ASN A 170 -3.60 20.41 -27.65
C ASN A 170 -2.09 20.19 -27.45
N PHE A 171 -1.34 21.21 -27.05
CA PHE A 171 0.09 21.08 -26.74
C PHE A 171 0.41 20.11 -25.59
N GLN A 172 -0.55 19.86 -24.70
CA GLN A 172 -0.38 18.88 -23.63
C GLN A 172 -0.58 17.44 -24.10
N LEU A 173 -1.24 17.22 -25.25
CA LEU A 173 -1.56 15.90 -25.79
C LEU A 173 -0.46 15.40 -26.73
N THR A 174 0.69 15.06 -26.15
CA THR A 174 1.85 14.54 -26.89
C THR A 174 1.90 13.01 -26.86
N ASN A 175 2.51 12.42 -27.89
CA ASN A 175 2.87 11.00 -27.86
C ASN A 175 3.77 10.66 -26.65
N PRO A 176 3.71 9.43 -26.12
CA PRO A 176 4.55 9.03 -25.00
C PRO A 176 6.04 9.16 -25.33
N SER A 177 6.82 9.68 -24.37
CA SER A 177 8.28 9.80 -24.48
C SER A 177 9.01 8.61 -23.84
N PHE A 178 8.31 7.48 -23.67
CA PHE A 178 8.85 6.27 -23.09
C PHE A 178 8.01 5.04 -23.49
N VAL A 179 8.59 3.85 -23.32
CA VAL A 179 7.85 2.58 -23.32
C VAL A 179 7.90 1.96 -21.92
N PRO A 180 6.73 1.65 -21.30
CA PRO A 180 6.71 0.94 -20.04
C PRO A 180 6.93 -0.56 -20.24
N ILE A 181 7.79 -1.13 -19.41
CA ILE A 181 8.08 -2.56 -19.31
C ILE A 181 7.59 -3.03 -17.95
N PHE A 182 6.56 -3.85 -17.96
CA PHE A 182 5.84 -4.33 -16.80
C PHE A 182 6.36 -5.70 -16.37
N PHE A 183 6.70 -5.78 -15.08
CA PHE A 183 6.93 -7.02 -14.35
C PHE A 183 5.91 -7.09 -13.21
N HIS A 184 5.59 -8.29 -12.76
CA HIS A 184 4.78 -8.46 -11.56
C HIS A 184 5.68 -8.80 -10.37
N ASN A 185 5.75 -7.90 -9.39
CA ASN A 185 6.68 -7.97 -8.27
C ASN A 185 8.15 -7.79 -8.70
N LEU A 186 8.38 -6.75 -9.52
CA LEU A 186 9.69 -6.32 -10.04
C LEU A 186 10.77 -6.13 -8.95
N ALA A 187 10.39 -5.99 -7.68
CA ALA A 187 11.32 -5.85 -6.57
C ALA A 187 12.39 -6.96 -6.56
N TYR A 188 12.05 -8.18 -6.98
CA TYR A 188 13.01 -9.28 -7.14
C TYR A 188 13.84 -9.13 -8.43
N ASP A 189 13.19 -9.04 -9.59
CA ASP A 189 13.85 -9.06 -10.91
C ASP A 189 14.71 -7.83 -11.18
N SER A 190 14.36 -6.70 -10.55
CA SER A 190 15.09 -5.44 -10.66
C SER A 190 16.57 -5.60 -10.33
N HIS A 191 16.94 -6.51 -9.42
CA HIS A 191 18.34 -6.73 -9.07
C HIS A 191 19.17 -7.23 -10.26
N PHE A 192 18.61 -8.10 -11.10
CA PHE A 192 19.29 -8.59 -12.31
C PHE A 192 19.35 -7.50 -13.38
N ILE A 193 18.28 -6.71 -13.53
CA ILE A 193 18.21 -5.64 -14.53
C ILE A 193 19.16 -4.49 -14.20
N ILE A 194 19.19 -4.06 -12.93
CA ILE A 194 19.96 -2.89 -12.49
C ILE A 194 21.44 -3.06 -12.83
N ARG A 195 22.01 -4.25 -12.57
CA ARG A 195 23.43 -4.54 -12.85
C ARG A 195 23.79 -4.38 -14.33
N GLU A 196 22.83 -4.54 -15.23
CA GLU A 196 22.99 -4.46 -16.69
C GLU A 196 22.63 -3.07 -17.27
N LEU A 197 22.16 -2.12 -16.45
CA LEU A 197 21.88 -0.74 -16.90
C LEU A 197 23.15 0.01 -17.34
N GLY A 198 24.32 -0.45 -16.89
CA GLY A 198 25.64 0.04 -17.27
C GLY A 198 26.13 -0.41 -18.65
N CYS A 199 25.25 -0.90 -19.52
CA CYS A 199 25.60 -1.34 -20.88
C CYS A 199 26.11 -0.23 -21.82
N ASN A 200 25.85 1.05 -21.49
CA ASN A 200 26.36 2.22 -22.21
C ASN A 200 26.28 3.49 -21.32
N ASP A 201 26.82 4.60 -21.84
CA ASP A 201 26.95 5.89 -21.13
C ASP A 201 25.67 6.76 -21.10
N LYS A 202 24.56 6.27 -21.67
CA LYS A 202 23.27 6.99 -21.64
C LYS A 202 22.71 7.05 -20.21
N ASP A 203 21.95 8.10 -19.93
CA ASP A 203 21.48 8.40 -18.58
C ASP A 203 20.55 7.31 -18.02
N ILE A 204 20.69 7.10 -16.71
CA ILE A 204 19.87 6.20 -15.92
C ILE A 204 19.13 7.05 -14.90
N HIS A 205 17.80 6.96 -14.91
CA HIS A 205 16.94 7.67 -13.97
C HIS A 205 16.40 6.67 -12.95
N VAL A 206 16.49 7.02 -11.66
CA VAL A 206 16.01 6.17 -10.57
C VAL A 206 15.20 6.96 -9.55
N ILE A 207 14.23 6.29 -8.93
CA ILE A 207 13.54 6.79 -7.73
C ILE A 207 13.94 5.86 -6.57
N PRO A 208 14.96 6.20 -5.77
CA PRO A 208 15.50 5.28 -4.77
C PRO A 208 14.69 5.26 -3.47
N ASN A 209 14.49 4.05 -2.93
CA ASN A 209 14.11 3.82 -1.53
C ASN A 209 15.32 3.42 -0.67
N SER A 210 16.31 2.78 -1.28
CA SER A 210 17.63 2.52 -0.73
C SER A 210 18.59 2.27 -1.90
N SER A 211 19.87 2.00 -1.62
CA SER A 211 20.82 1.53 -2.64
C SER A 211 20.49 0.14 -3.17
N GLU A 212 19.66 -0.65 -2.50
CA GLU A 212 19.24 -1.97 -3.01
C GLU A 212 17.84 -1.93 -3.63
N LYS A 213 17.00 -0.97 -3.27
CA LYS A 213 15.58 -0.94 -3.66
C LYS A 213 15.22 0.36 -4.34
N TYR A 214 14.73 0.26 -5.57
CA TYR A 214 14.24 1.40 -6.35
C TYR A 214 12.73 1.29 -6.56
N ILE A 215 12.02 2.41 -6.47
CA ILE A 215 10.59 2.47 -6.75
C ILE A 215 10.34 2.18 -8.24
N SER A 216 11.13 2.84 -9.08
CA SER A 216 11.20 2.63 -10.51
C SER A 216 12.57 3.09 -10.98
N PHE A 217 12.96 2.60 -12.14
CA PHE A 217 14.17 2.99 -12.85
C PHE A 217 13.91 3.01 -14.36
N SER A 218 14.67 3.82 -15.07
CA SER A 218 14.53 4.00 -16.52
C SER A 218 15.90 4.22 -17.15
N LYS A 219 16.05 3.77 -18.39
CA LYS A 219 17.27 3.95 -19.19
C LYS A 219 16.94 4.79 -20.42
N ALA A 220 17.70 5.85 -20.64
CA ALA A 220 17.63 6.61 -21.87
C ALA A 220 18.17 5.77 -23.03
N ILE A 221 17.39 5.69 -24.11
CA ILE A 221 17.76 4.94 -25.32
C ILE A 221 17.83 5.83 -26.56
N ALA A 222 17.15 6.97 -26.57
CA ALA A 222 17.27 8.00 -27.62
C ALA A 222 17.04 9.40 -27.01
N PRO A 223 17.31 10.50 -27.73
CA PRO A 223 17.04 11.85 -27.22
C PRO A 223 15.58 11.98 -26.76
N LYS A 224 15.38 12.33 -25.49
CA LYS A 224 14.06 12.44 -24.84
C LYS A 224 13.21 11.16 -24.87
N PHE A 225 13.80 9.97 -25.06
CA PHE A 225 13.07 8.70 -25.07
C PHE A 225 13.71 7.62 -24.17
N ASN A 226 12.87 7.03 -23.31
CA ASN A 226 13.32 6.09 -22.27
C ASN A 226 12.61 4.74 -22.34
N ILE A 227 13.30 3.66 -21.95
CA ILE A 227 12.63 2.43 -21.48
C ILE A 227 12.45 2.55 -19.97
N LYS A 228 11.25 2.23 -19.47
CA LYS A 228 10.85 2.47 -18.09
C LYS A 228 10.33 1.19 -17.46
N PHE A 229 10.96 0.72 -16.39
CA PHE A 229 10.57 -0.51 -15.70
C PHE A 229 9.57 -0.21 -14.59
N VAL A 230 8.45 -0.92 -14.61
CA VAL A 230 7.30 -0.68 -13.74
C VAL A 230 6.83 -1.98 -13.12
N ASP A 231 6.50 -1.92 -11.83
CA ASP A 231 6.01 -3.05 -11.06
C ASP A 231 4.48 -3.01 -10.98
N THR A 232 3.81 -3.97 -11.63
CA THR A 232 2.34 -4.07 -11.60
C THR A 232 1.83 -4.44 -10.21
N TYR A 233 2.63 -5.09 -9.35
CA TYR A 233 2.25 -5.42 -7.98
C TYR A 233 2.04 -4.17 -7.11
N ARG A 234 2.63 -3.03 -7.49
CA ARG A 234 2.42 -1.74 -6.81
C ARG A 234 1.10 -1.06 -7.15
N PHE A 235 0.37 -1.61 -8.10
CA PHE A 235 -1.02 -1.26 -8.42
C PHE A 235 -1.96 -2.34 -7.92
N MET A 236 -1.57 -3.60 -8.08
CA MET A 236 -2.37 -4.79 -7.79
C MET A 236 -1.61 -5.67 -6.80
N ALA A 237 -1.71 -5.35 -5.50
CA ALA A 237 -0.93 -5.97 -4.43
C ALA A 237 -1.40 -7.39 -4.06
N GLU A 238 -1.58 -8.25 -5.06
CA GLU A 238 -2.07 -9.62 -4.96
C GLU A 238 -1.26 -10.55 -5.85
N LYS A 239 -1.25 -11.86 -5.54
CA LYS A 239 -0.53 -12.84 -6.36
C LYS A 239 -1.13 -12.94 -7.76
N LEU A 240 -0.29 -13.06 -8.79
CA LEU A 240 -0.74 -13.24 -10.17
C LEU A 240 -1.75 -14.39 -10.35
N SER A 241 -1.57 -15.51 -9.64
CA SER A 241 -2.53 -16.63 -9.67
C SER A 241 -3.94 -16.25 -9.21
N LYS A 242 -4.05 -15.40 -8.17
CA LYS A 242 -5.34 -14.91 -7.67
C LYS A 242 -5.95 -13.91 -8.65
N LEU A 243 -5.13 -13.04 -9.24
CA LEU A 243 -5.58 -12.08 -10.25
C LEU A 243 -6.09 -12.78 -11.52
N ALA A 244 -5.39 -13.82 -11.98
CA ALA A 244 -5.81 -14.64 -13.11
C ALA A 244 -7.15 -15.33 -12.84
N LYS A 245 -7.32 -15.90 -11.64
CA LYS A 245 -8.59 -16.53 -11.22
C LYS A 245 -9.78 -15.55 -11.26
N ASN A 246 -9.56 -14.27 -11.02
CA ASN A 246 -10.64 -13.27 -11.12
C ASN A 246 -11.07 -13.01 -12.57
N LEU A 247 -10.22 -13.32 -13.56
CA LEU A 247 -10.57 -13.22 -14.98
C LEU A 247 -11.26 -14.48 -15.50
N SER A 248 -11.05 -15.65 -14.87
CA SER A 248 -11.54 -16.94 -15.39
C SER A 248 -13.05 -17.13 -15.40
N GLU A 249 -13.84 -16.26 -14.77
CA GLU A 249 -15.29 -16.24 -14.92
C GLU A 249 -15.72 -15.98 -16.37
N ASP A 250 -14.93 -15.20 -17.12
CA ASP A 250 -15.16 -14.89 -18.52
C ASP A 250 -13.86 -15.11 -19.31
N LYS A 251 -13.78 -16.26 -19.99
CA LYS A 251 -12.61 -16.66 -20.77
C LYS A 251 -12.21 -15.63 -21.84
N LEU A 252 -13.15 -14.80 -22.32
CA LEU A 252 -12.85 -13.75 -23.31
C LEU A 252 -11.95 -12.64 -22.74
N ARG A 253 -11.83 -12.54 -21.41
CA ARG A 253 -10.90 -11.61 -20.75
C ARG A 253 -9.44 -11.98 -20.97
N PHE A 254 -9.14 -13.24 -21.32
CA PHE A 254 -7.79 -13.71 -21.68
C PHE A 254 -7.42 -13.45 -23.13
N ARG A 255 -7.65 -12.21 -23.57
CA ARG A 255 -7.52 -11.76 -24.97
C ARG A 255 -6.12 -11.86 -25.54
N GLU A 256 -5.09 -11.73 -24.72
CA GLU A 256 -3.70 -11.87 -25.13
C GLU A 256 -3.26 -13.34 -25.08
N THR A 257 -3.66 -14.08 -24.04
CA THR A 257 -3.36 -15.52 -23.93
C THR A 257 -3.96 -16.33 -25.09
N ILE A 258 -5.19 -16.04 -25.54
CA ILE A 258 -5.84 -16.70 -26.69
C ILE A 258 -5.09 -16.43 -28.01
N LYS A 259 -4.36 -15.32 -28.14
CA LYS A 259 -3.52 -15.07 -29.33
C LYS A 259 -2.24 -15.91 -29.34
N ILE A 260 -1.86 -16.43 -28.17
CA ILE A 260 -0.60 -17.14 -27.94
C ILE A 260 -0.82 -18.66 -27.88
N PHE A 261 -1.97 -19.10 -27.36
CA PHE A 261 -2.38 -20.49 -27.16
C PHE A 261 -3.76 -20.74 -27.75
N SER A 262 -4.06 -21.98 -28.16
CA SER A 262 -5.39 -22.34 -28.68
C SER A 262 -6.45 -22.31 -27.56
N ILE A 263 -7.72 -22.13 -27.95
CA ILE A 263 -8.85 -22.09 -27.01
C ILE A 263 -9.00 -23.41 -26.22
N GLU A 264 -8.63 -24.54 -26.83
CA GLU A 264 -8.74 -25.89 -26.28
C GLU A 264 -7.86 -26.10 -25.04
N VAL A 265 -6.70 -25.45 -25.01
CA VAL A 265 -5.74 -25.57 -23.90
C VAL A 265 -5.82 -24.40 -22.91
N LEU A 266 -6.79 -23.49 -23.10
CA LEU A 266 -6.86 -22.24 -22.37
C LEU A 266 -6.93 -22.47 -20.85
N ASP A 267 -7.71 -23.45 -20.40
CA ASP A 267 -7.85 -23.79 -18.98
C ASP A 267 -6.52 -24.21 -18.32
N LEU A 268 -5.60 -24.77 -19.12
CA LEU A 268 -4.26 -25.14 -18.65
C LEU A 268 -3.30 -23.95 -18.57
N VAL A 269 -3.50 -22.93 -19.40
CA VAL A 269 -2.57 -21.78 -19.50
C VAL A 269 -3.11 -20.49 -18.88
N THR A 270 -4.36 -20.46 -18.42
CA THR A 270 -4.89 -19.34 -17.63
C THR A 270 -4.77 -19.58 -16.13
N ARG A 271 -4.58 -20.84 -15.72
CA ARG A 271 -4.12 -21.20 -14.38
C ARG A 271 -2.62 -20.96 -14.31
N LYS A 272 -2.16 -20.21 -13.30
CA LYS A 272 -0.73 -20.03 -13.06
C LYS A 272 -0.10 -21.40 -12.76
N GLY A 273 0.96 -21.74 -13.50
CA GLY A 273 1.69 -22.99 -13.31
C GLY A 273 2.44 -23.05 -11.98
N VAL A 274 3.10 -24.18 -11.76
CA VAL A 274 3.96 -24.44 -10.59
C VAL A 274 5.36 -24.84 -11.06
N PHE A 275 6.38 -24.47 -10.28
CA PHE A 275 7.77 -24.72 -10.67
C PHE A 275 8.61 -25.19 -9.46
N PRO A 276 9.45 -26.23 -9.60
CA PRO A 276 10.22 -26.78 -8.49
C PRO A 276 11.53 -25.99 -8.27
N TYR A 277 11.41 -24.75 -7.78
CA TYR A 277 12.53 -23.79 -7.67
C TYR A 277 13.76 -24.35 -6.92
N GLU A 278 13.57 -25.04 -5.81
CA GLU A 278 14.69 -25.60 -5.01
C GLU A 278 15.32 -26.85 -5.64
N TYR A 279 14.60 -27.54 -6.53
CA TYR A 279 15.15 -28.65 -7.30
C TYR A 279 16.06 -28.17 -8.43
N VAL A 280 15.74 -27.02 -9.04
CA VAL A 280 16.48 -26.44 -10.16
C VAL A 280 17.67 -25.63 -9.63
N ASP A 281 18.67 -26.37 -9.15
CA ASP A 281 19.87 -25.84 -8.50
C ASP A 281 21.09 -25.69 -9.43
N SER A 282 20.97 -26.22 -10.64
CA SER A 282 22.05 -26.29 -11.64
C SER A 282 21.49 -26.37 -13.06
N TRP A 283 22.33 -26.01 -14.05
CA TRP A 283 21.95 -26.08 -15.46
C TRP A 283 21.65 -27.50 -15.93
N SER A 284 22.31 -28.51 -15.36
CA SER A 284 22.09 -29.92 -15.71
C SER A 284 20.66 -30.39 -15.39
N LYS A 285 20.04 -29.86 -14.33
CA LYS A 285 18.65 -30.20 -13.96
C LYS A 285 17.62 -29.81 -15.01
N LEU A 286 17.93 -28.81 -15.83
CA LEU A 286 17.05 -28.41 -16.93
C LEU A 286 17.03 -29.44 -18.07
N ASN A 287 18.00 -30.36 -18.12
CA ASN A 287 18.03 -31.43 -19.11
C ASN A 287 17.30 -32.70 -18.64
N ASP A 288 16.79 -32.72 -17.40
CA ASP A 288 16.04 -33.86 -16.88
C ASP A 288 14.80 -34.08 -17.74
N SER A 289 14.65 -35.31 -18.26
CA SER A 289 13.60 -35.70 -19.20
C SER A 289 12.28 -36.11 -18.54
N PHE A 290 12.14 -35.79 -17.25
CA PHE A 290 10.98 -36.13 -16.42
C PHE A 290 10.58 -34.96 -15.53
N LEU A 291 9.30 -34.91 -15.17
CA LEU A 291 8.82 -33.99 -14.14
C LEU A 291 9.26 -34.50 -12.75
N PRO A 292 9.94 -33.68 -11.93
CA PRO A 292 10.38 -34.10 -10.59
C PRO A 292 9.22 -34.59 -9.71
N SER A 293 9.51 -35.44 -8.73
CA SER A 293 8.48 -35.94 -7.82
C SER A 293 7.86 -34.82 -6.97
N LYS A 294 6.62 -35.02 -6.49
CA LYS A 294 5.86 -34.04 -5.68
C LYS A 294 6.68 -33.48 -4.51
N LEU A 295 7.48 -34.32 -3.84
CA LEU A 295 8.33 -33.90 -2.71
C LEU A 295 9.41 -32.88 -3.09
N LYS A 296 9.85 -32.86 -4.35
CA LYS A 296 10.86 -31.91 -4.85
C LYS A 296 10.30 -30.51 -5.16
N PHE A 297 8.98 -30.32 -5.02
CA PHE A 297 8.33 -29.01 -5.10
C PHE A 297 8.18 -28.31 -3.74
N TYR A 298 8.71 -28.89 -2.66
CA TYR A 298 8.71 -28.23 -1.34
C TYR A 298 9.43 -26.88 -1.40
N SER A 299 8.90 -25.88 -0.70
CA SER A 299 9.45 -24.54 -0.62
C SER A 299 9.78 -24.18 0.83
N THR A 300 11.06 -24.01 1.14
CA THR A 300 11.55 -23.53 2.44
C THR A 300 11.13 -22.08 2.71
N LEU A 301 10.87 -21.28 1.68
CA LEU A 301 10.44 -19.88 1.82
C LEU A 301 9.02 -19.74 2.38
N THR A 302 8.16 -20.71 2.08
CA THR A 302 6.77 -20.78 2.55
C THR A 302 6.56 -21.87 3.58
N ASP A 303 7.52 -22.79 3.74
CA ASP A 303 7.42 -23.97 4.59
C ASP A 303 6.18 -24.82 4.26
N GLU A 304 5.97 -25.06 2.96
CA GLU A 304 4.79 -25.73 2.43
C GLU A 304 5.19 -26.68 1.29
N ASN A 305 4.52 -27.83 1.24
CA ASN A 305 4.54 -28.73 0.08
C ASN A 305 3.59 -28.21 -1.00
N ILE A 306 3.82 -28.61 -2.24
CA ILE A 306 2.84 -28.43 -3.31
C ILE A 306 1.56 -29.23 -3.02
N THR A 307 0.41 -28.72 -3.46
CA THR A 307 -0.87 -29.43 -3.36
C THR A 307 -0.96 -30.58 -4.38
N ASP A 308 -1.84 -31.56 -4.14
CA ASP A 308 -2.08 -32.63 -5.12
C ASP A 308 -2.64 -32.10 -6.43
N ASP A 309 -3.59 -31.18 -6.36
CA ASP A 309 -4.22 -30.54 -7.52
C ASP A 309 -3.19 -29.77 -8.37
N ASP A 310 -2.30 -29.00 -7.74
CA ASP A 310 -1.23 -28.30 -8.46
C ASP A 310 -0.24 -29.27 -9.13
N TYR A 311 0.09 -30.39 -8.49
CA TYR A 311 1.00 -31.38 -9.06
C TYR A 311 0.35 -32.18 -10.20
N ILE A 312 -0.94 -32.51 -10.10
CA ILE A 312 -1.73 -33.09 -11.18
C ILE A 312 -1.78 -32.13 -12.36
N HIS A 313 -2.04 -30.84 -12.11
CA HIS A 313 -2.01 -29.82 -13.13
C HIS A 313 -0.64 -29.74 -13.84
N ALA A 314 0.46 -29.79 -13.10
CA ALA A 314 1.82 -29.82 -13.67
C ALA A 314 2.04 -31.02 -14.61
N LYS A 315 1.57 -32.21 -14.22
CA LYS A 315 1.61 -33.41 -15.06
C LYS A 315 0.77 -33.26 -16.33
N ASN A 316 -0.43 -32.69 -16.20
CA ASN A 316 -1.30 -32.46 -17.35
C ASN A 316 -0.66 -31.49 -18.35
N VAL A 317 -0.07 -30.39 -17.88
CA VAL A 317 0.70 -29.46 -18.72
C VAL A 317 1.87 -30.18 -19.40
N TRP A 318 2.64 -30.98 -18.66
CA TRP A 318 3.76 -31.75 -19.20
C TRP A 318 3.31 -32.66 -20.36
N ASN A 319 2.22 -33.39 -20.18
CA ASN A 319 1.72 -34.36 -21.15
C ASN A 319 1.05 -33.68 -22.35
N VAL A 320 0.12 -32.74 -22.14
CA VAL A 320 -0.66 -32.09 -23.20
C VAL A 320 0.23 -31.28 -24.15
N PHE A 321 1.25 -30.61 -23.62
CA PHE A 321 2.20 -29.84 -24.43
C PHE A 321 3.40 -30.67 -24.92
N ASN A 322 3.39 -32.00 -24.71
CA ASN A 322 4.45 -32.92 -25.14
C ASN A 322 5.86 -32.50 -24.69
N ILE A 323 5.97 -31.97 -23.47
CA ILE A 323 7.21 -31.42 -22.92
C ILE A 323 8.23 -32.54 -22.72
N LYS A 324 9.46 -32.33 -23.19
CA LYS A 324 10.52 -33.35 -23.18
C LYS A 324 11.55 -33.15 -22.09
N THR A 325 11.75 -31.91 -21.64
CA THR A 325 12.76 -31.58 -20.62
C THR A 325 12.22 -30.57 -19.62
N LEU A 326 12.80 -30.57 -18.41
CA LEU A 326 12.45 -29.58 -17.38
C LEU A 326 12.77 -28.14 -17.82
N GLY A 327 13.73 -27.97 -18.72
CA GLY A 327 13.97 -26.71 -19.41
C GLY A 327 12.77 -26.27 -20.24
N GLU A 328 12.27 -27.12 -21.13
CA GLU A 328 11.06 -26.81 -21.93
C GLU A 328 9.85 -26.52 -21.03
N TYR A 329 9.72 -27.22 -19.91
CA TYR A 329 8.72 -26.92 -18.89
C TYR A 329 8.88 -25.50 -18.32
N SER A 330 10.11 -25.09 -18.00
CA SER A 330 10.42 -23.74 -17.54
C SER A 330 10.10 -22.67 -18.60
N ASP A 331 10.41 -22.92 -19.87
CA ASP A 331 10.10 -21.99 -20.97
C ASP A 331 8.58 -21.84 -21.15
N HIS A 332 7.84 -22.95 -21.06
CA HIS A 332 6.39 -22.95 -21.12
C HIS A 332 5.77 -22.21 -19.92
N TYR A 333 6.26 -22.49 -18.71
CA TYR A 333 5.87 -21.80 -17.47
C TYR A 333 6.01 -20.28 -17.63
N LEU A 334 7.19 -19.85 -18.06
CA LEU A 334 7.52 -18.44 -18.23
C LEU A 334 6.67 -17.77 -19.32
N LYS A 335 6.42 -18.47 -20.43
CA LYS A 335 5.55 -18.00 -21.51
C LYS A 335 4.12 -17.76 -21.01
N THR A 336 3.61 -18.68 -20.19
CA THR A 336 2.27 -18.59 -19.60
C THR A 336 2.17 -17.43 -18.60
N ASP A 337 3.16 -17.27 -17.72
CA ASP A 337 3.17 -16.16 -16.75
C ASP A 337 3.17 -14.77 -17.43
N VAL A 338 3.96 -14.60 -18.49
CA VAL A 338 3.97 -13.35 -19.27
C VAL A 338 2.62 -13.08 -19.95
N ALA A 339 1.96 -14.12 -20.48
CA ALA A 339 0.66 -14.00 -21.13
C ALA A 339 -0.44 -13.62 -20.13
N ILE A 340 -0.50 -14.33 -18.99
CA ILE A 340 -1.44 -14.04 -17.90
C ILE A 340 -1.23 -12.61 -17.37
N LEU A 341 0.03 -12.20 -17.17
CA LEU A 341 0.34 -10.84 -16.72
C LEU A 341 -0.18 -9.77 -17.70
N ALA A 342 -0.01 -10.02 -19.01
CA ALA A 342 -0.53 -9.12 -20.03
C ALA A 342 -2.05 -8.98 -19.90
N ASP A 343 -2.79 -10.09 -19.81
CA ASP A 343 -4.25 -10.06 -19.67
C ASP A 343 -4.70 -9.36 -18.38
N VAL A 344 -4.11 -9.71 -17.24
CA VAL A 344 -4.44 -9.11 -15.94
C VAL A 344 -4.26 -7.59 -15.97
N PHE A 345 -3.11 -7.10 -16.42
CA PHE A 345 -2.85 -5.66 -16.39
C PHE A 345 -3.62 -4.92 -17.50
N GLU A 346 -3.85 -5.54 -18.65
CA GLU A 346 -4.62 -4.92 -19.73
C GLU A 346 -6.12 -4.78 -19.37
N ASN A 347 -6.73 -5.77 -18.70
CA ASN A 347 -8.08 -5.63 -18.14
C ASN A 347 -8.12 -4.56 -17.03
N PHE A 348 -7.09 -4.50 -16.18
CA PHE A 348 -6.98 -3.45 -15.16
C PHE A 348 -6.89 -2.04 -15.78
N ARG A 349 -6.12 -1.88 -16.87
CA ARG A 349 -6.06 -0.62 -17.63
C ARG A 349 -7.41 -0.22 -18.21
N ASP A 350 -8.18 -1.18 -18.71
CA ASP A 350 -9.52 -0.92 -19.25
C ASP A 350 -10.47 -0.44 -18.15
N LEU A 351 -10.49 -1.13 -17.01
CA LEU A 351 -11.26 -0.71 -15.83
C LEU A 351 -10.89 0.72 -15.41
N CYS A 352 -9.60 1.03 -15.30
CA CYS A 352 -9.14 2.36 -14.91
C CYS A 352 -9.53 3.43 -15.94
N LEU A 353 -9.42 3.15 -17.23
CA LEU A 353 -9.77 4.09 -18.28
C LEU A 353 -11.28 4.32 -18.40
N SER A 354 -12.10 3.29 -18.22
CA SER A 354 -13.56 3.42 -18.30
C SER A 354 -14.16 4.12 -17.08
N THR A 355 -13.56 3.98 -15.91
CA THR A 355 -14.12 4.50 -14.63
C THR A 355 -13.44 5.78 -14.15
N LEU A 356 -12.11 5.88 -14.27
CA LEU A 356 -11.30 6.98 -13.75
C LEU A 356 -10.69 7.84 -14.88
N GLU A 357 -10.87 7.41 -16.14
CA GLU A 357 -10.42 8.13 -17.35
C GLU A 357 -8.92 8.50 -17.31
N LEU A 358 -8.11 7.65 -16.67
CA LEU A 358 -6.66 7.76 -16.60
C LEU A 358 -6.05 6.37 -16.83
N ASP A 359 -5.02 6.31 -17.66
CA ASP A 359 -4.30 5.06 -17.92
C ASP A 359 -3.21 4.86 -16.85
N PRO A 360 -3.29 3.77 -16.04
CA PRO A 360 -2.29 3.50 -15.02
C PRO A 360 -0.88 3.27 -15.59
N ALA A 361 -0.75 3.00 -16.90
CA ALA A 361 0.54 2.79 -17.56
C ALA A 361 1.47 4.04 -17.58
N TYR A 362 0.95 5.24 -17.33
CA TYR A 362 1.80 6.43 -17.14
C TYR A 362 2.46 6.48 -15.76
N TYR A 363 1.86 5.83 -14.78
CA TYR A 363 2.21 5.96 -13.37
C TYR A 363 3.21 4.88 -12.93
N MET A 364 3.75 5.04 -11.73
CA MET A 364 4.67 4.08 -11.12
C MET A 364 4.02 3.22 -10.05
N THR A 365 3.00 3.76 -9.38
CA THR A 365 2.37 3.16 -8.21
C THR A 365 0.91 3.57 -8.12
N ALA A 366 0.07 2.76 -7.46
CA ALA A 366 -1.32 3.12 -7.16
C ALA A 366 -1.45 4.47 -6.42
N PRO A 367 -0.59 4.83 -5.45
CA PRO A 367 -0.70 6.13 -4.79
C PRO A 367 -0.54 7.35 -5.69
N GLY A 368 0.40 7.32 -6.65
CA GLY A 368 0.53 8.41 -7.62
C GLY A 368 -0.68 8.50 -8.55
N PHE A 369 -1.18 7.34 -8.99
CA PHE A 369 -2.38 7.24 -9.82
C PHE A 369 -3.64 7.75 -9.09
N ALA A 370 -3.89 7.27 -7.87
CA ALA A 370 -5.05 7.64 -7.05
C ALA A 370 -5.12 9.14 -6.77
N TYR A 371 -3.98 9.78 -6.49
CA TYR A 371 -3.93 11.21 -6.22
C TYR A 371 -4.32 12.03 -7.47
N ASP A 372 -3.82 11.65 -8.65
CA ASP A 372 -4.21 12.30 -9.91
C ASP A 372 -5.67 12.02 -10.27
N CYS A 373 -6.19 10.82 -10.02
CA CYS A 373 -7.62 10.51 -10.16
C CYS A 373 -8.48 11.42 -9.28
N MET A 374 -8.11 11.58 -8.01
CA MET A 374 -8.80 12.46 -7.07
C MET A 374 -8.78 13.91 -7.53
N LEU A 375 -7.61 14.45 -7.90
CA LEU A 375 -7.48 15.83 -8.38
C LEU A 375 -8.30 16.07 -9.65
N LYS A 376 -8.29 15.11 -10.58
CA LYS A 376 -9.05 15.19 -11.83
C LYS A 376 -10.56 15.15 -11.58
N TYR A 377 -11.00 14.22 -10.73
CA TYR A 377 -12.42 14.00 -10.45
C TYR A 377 -13.04 15.18 -9.69
N THR A 378 -12.36 15.64 -8.63
CA THR A 378 -12.84 16.73 -7.76
C THR A 378 -12.61 18.12 -8.34
N LYS A 379 -11.63 18.25 -9.27
CA LYS A 379 -11.16 19.54 -9.82
C LYS A 379 -10.72 20.53 -8.73
N ILE A 380 -10.32 20.03 -7.56
CA ILE A 380 -9.90 20.86 -6.44
C ILE A 380 -8.55 21.53 -6.74
N GLU A 381 -8.41 22.77 -6.27
CA GLU A 381 -7.15 23.49 -6.21
C GLU A 381 -6.73 23.58 -4.74
N LEU A 382 -5.60 22.96 -4.41
CA LEU A 382 -5.06 22.91 -3.05
C LEU A 382 -3.91 23.91 -2.92
N GLU A 383 -4.08 24.93 -2.09
CA GLU A 383 -3.04 25.95 -1.88
C GLU A 383 -1.75 25.35 -1.33
N ARG A 384 -0.62 25.77 -1.88
CA ARG A 384 0.69 25.36 -1.37
C ARG A 384 1.14 26.29 -0.25
N LEU A 385 1.46 25.72 0.90
CA LEU A 385 2.01 26.47 2.03
C LEU A 385 3.39 27.06 1.66
N LYS A 386 3.43 28.37 1.45
CA LYS A 386 4.67 29.11 1.12
C LYS A 386 5.51 29.44 2.36
N CYS A 387 4.86 29.60 3.52
CA CYS A 387 5.50 29.93 4.79
C CYS A 387 6.17 28.70 5.45
N PRO A 388 7.51 28.68 5.64
CA PRO A 388 8.19 27.56 6.29
C PRO A 388 7.72 27.31 7.73
N ASN A 389 7.37 28.37 8.46
CA ASN A 389 6.91 28.26 9.85
C ASN A 389 5.55 27.58 9.94
N MET A 390 4.60 27.91 9.04
CA MET A 390 3.31 27.20 8.96
C MET A 390 3.50 25.73 8.58
N LEU A 391 4.43 25.46 7.67
CA LEU A 391 4.75 24.09 7.27
C LEU A 391 5.25 23.27 8.47
N LEU A 392 6.24 23.78 9.21
CA LEU A 392 6.78 23.10 10.40
C LEU A 392 5.71 22.96 11.50
N PHE A 393 4.86 23.97 11.67
CA PHE A 393 3.72 23.92 12.59
C PHE A 393 2.77 22.75 12.28
N ILE A 394 2.40 22.58 11.01
CA ILE A 394 1.52 21.48 10.59
C ILE A 394 2.24 20.13 10.59
N GLU A 395 3.54 20.07 10.30
CA GLU A 395 4.28 18.82 10.46
C GLU A 395 4.33 18.35 11.91
N ASN A 396 4.45 19.29 12.84
CA ASN A 396 4.46 19.00 14.28
C ASN A 396 3.08 18.59 14.83
N SER A 397 1.98 18.85 14.11
CA SER A 397 0.64 18.34 14.49
C SER A 397 0.41 16.88 14.10
N ILE A 398 1.23 16.32 13.19
CA ILE A 398 1.01 14.99 12.63
C ILE A 398 1.20 13.89 13.67
N ARG A 399 0.12 13.15 13.92
CA ARG A 399 0.08 12.00 14.85
C ARG A 399 -0.76 10.89 14.24
N GLY A 400 -0.14 9.72 14.04
CA GLY A 400 -0.77 8.56 13.41
C GLY A 400 -1.91 7.93 14.24
N GLY A 401 -2.36 6.75 13.79
CA GLY A 401 -3.38 5.96 14.50
C GLY A 401 -2.93 5.51 15.89
N ILE A 402 -3.85 5.50 16.84
CA ILE A 402 -3.61 5.09 18.22
C ILE A 402 -3.47 3.56 18.26
N THR A 403 -2.38 3.04 18.81
CA THR A 403 -2.22 1.60 19.07
C THR A 403 -1.70 1.38 20.49
N GLN A 404 -2.44 0.64 21.30
CA GLN A 404 -2.09 0.35 22.70
C GLN A 404 -2.70 -0.98 23.20
N SER A 405 -2.02 -1.58 24.17
CA SER A 405 -2.51 -2.73 24.94
C SER A 405 -2.87 -2.24 26.33
N THR A 406 -4.17 -2.17 26.63
CA THR A 406 -4.68 -1.60 27.89
C THR A 406 -4.87 -2.67 28.95
N LYS A 407 -5.27 -3.88 28.55
CA LYS A 407 -5.33 -5.07 29.40
C LYS A 407 -4.83 -6.28 28.62
N ARG A 408 -3.82 -6.95 29.18
CA ARG A 408 -2.98 -7.90 28.44
C ARG A 408 -3.56 -9.29 28.32
N TYR A 409 -4.54 -9.63 29.14
CA TYR A 409 -5.25 -10.91 29.08
C TYR A 409 -6.70 -10.74 29.53
N ALA A 410 -7.61 -11.41 28.83
CA ALA A 410 -9.01 -11.54 29.21
C ALA A 410 -9.60 -12.84 28.65
N LYS A 411 -10.59 -13.37 29.35
CA LYS A 411 -11.36 -14.56 28.99
C LYS A 411 -12.85 -14.26 29.11
N ALA A 412 -13.65 -14.78 28.19
CA ALA A 412 -15.10 -14.70 28.26
C ALA A 412 -15.63 -15.64 29.36
N ASN A 413 -16.68 -15.18 30.05
CA ASN A 413 -17.38 -15.95 31.08
C ASN A 413 -18.89 -15.85 30.77
N ILE A 414 -19.45 -16.80 30.03
CA ILE A 414 -20.84 -16.75 29.57
C ILE A 414 -21.52 -18.08 29.92
N PRO A 415 -22.68 -18.07 30.61
CA PRO A 415 -23.39 -19.29 30.98
C PRO A 415 -23.97 -19.99 29.75
N ASN A 416 -24.12 -21.31 29.84
CA ASN A 416 -24.81 -22.14 28.84
C ASN A 416 -24.23 -22.08 27.41
N ILE A 417 -22.93 -21.75 27.27
CA ILE A 417 -22.22 -21.83 25.99
C ILE A 417 -21.17 -22.94 26.06
N GLU A 418 -21.36 -23.97 25.24
CA GLU A 418 -20.42 -25.08 25.09
C GLU A 418 -19.04 -24.55 24.69
N GLY A 419 -17.98 -25.06 25.33
CA GLY A 419 -16.60 -24.62 25.10
C GLY A 419 -16.14 -23.45 25.98
N LEU A 420 -17.00 -22.88 26.82
CA LEU A 420 -16.61 -21.97 27.91
C LEU A 420 -16.69 -22.66 29.27
N ASN A 421 -15.68 -22.44 30.11
CA ASN A 421 -15.70 -22.87 31.51
C ASN A 421 -16.35 -21.76 32.33
N TYR A 422 -17.69 -21.74 32.36
CA TYR A 422 -18.45 -20.75 33.10
C TYR A 422 -18.18 -20.85 34.60
N ASN A 423 -17.89 -19.71 35.23
CA ASN A 423 -17.74 -19.57 36.67
C ASN A 423 -18.85 -18.65 37.20
N SER A 424 -19.76 -19.22 37.99
CA SER A 424 -20.88 -18.49 38.61
C SER A 424 -20.46 -17.45 39.64
N ASN A 425 -19.23 -17.55 40.16
CA ASN A 425 -18.66 -16.56 41.09
C ASN A 425 -18.07 -15.34 40.35
N GLU A 426 -17.96 -15.40 39.03
CA GLU A 426 -17.47 -14.30 38.20
C GLU A 426 -18.62 -13.64 37.41
N PRO A 427 -18.53 -12.34 37.12
CA PRO A 427 -19.56 -11.67 36.33
C PRO A 427 -19.61 -12.22 34.90
N ILE A 428 -20.82 -12.27 34.34
CA ILE A 428 -21.02 -12.61 32.93
C ILE A 428 -20.27 -11.60 32.08
N THR A 429 -19.28 -12.05 31.31
CA THR A 429 -18.33 -11.21 30.58
C THR A 429 -18.21 -11.67 29.14
N TRP A 430 -18.56 -10.77 28.22
CA TRP A 430 -18.40 -10.91 26.79
C TRP A 430 -17.12 -10.22 26.32
N LEU A 431 -16.43 -10.82 25.36
CA LEU A 431 -15.32 -10.18 24.65
C LEU A 431 -15.76 -9.85 23.22
N THR A 432 -15.42 -8.67 22.73
CA THR A 432 -15.80 -8.23 21.38
C THR A 432 -14.61 -7.65 20.65
N TYR A 433 -14.52 -7.89 19.34
CA TYR A 433 -13.52 -7.29 18.47
C TYR A 433 -14.23 -6.47 17.41
N LEU A 434 -14.25 -5.16 17.61
CA LEU A 434 -14.93 -4.19 16.75
C LEU A 434 -13.93 -3.44 15.87
N ASP A 435 -14.33 -3.12 14.65
CA ASP A 435 -13.49 -2.41 13.67
C ASP A 435 -14.30 -1.36 12.91
N CYS A 436 -13.81 -0.13 12.83
CA CYS A 436 -14.48 0.96 12.11
C CYS A 436 -14.30 0.80 10.60
N VAL A 437 -15.41 0.73 9.87
CA VAL A 437 -15.39 0.65 8.40
C VAL A 437 -14.81 1.95 7.83
N ASN A 438 -13.66 1.84 7.16
CA ASN A 438 -13.00 2.93 6.41
C ASN A 438 -12.87 4.25 7.19
N LEU A 439 -12.23 4.20 8.36
CA LEU A 439 -12.09 5.33 9.29
C LEU A 439 -11.56 6.63 8.64
N TYR A 440 -10.49 6.54 7.84
CA TYR A 440 -9.96 7.72 7.15
C TYR A 440 -10.89 8.21 6.04
N GLY A 441 -11.54 7.29 5.32
CA GLY A 441 -12.58 7.65 4.34
C GLY A 441 -13.74 8.39 4.99
N LYS A 442 -14.15 8.02 6.21
CA LYS A 442 -15.16 8.78 6.97
C LYS A 442 -14.72 10.21 7.24
N SER A 443 -13.45 10.44 7.54
CA SER A 443 -12.90 11.80 7.71
C SER A 443 -12.91 12.59 6.40
N MET A 444 -12.65 11.93 5.27
CA MET A 444 -12.68 12.54 3.94
C MET A 444 -14.08 12.91 3.43
N LEU A 445 -15.14 12.40 4.07
CA LEU A 445 -16.53 12.79 3.82
C LEU A 445 -16.91 14.10 4.56
N THR A 446 -16.02 14.64 5.39
CA THR A 446 -16.23 15.89 6.15
C THR A 446 -15.51 17.07 5.52
N GLU A 447 -15.65 18.24 6.13
CA GLU A 447 -14.97 19.48 5.75
C GLU A 447 -13.46 19.31 5.91
N LEU A 448 -12.73 19.54 4.83
CA LEU A 448 -11.27 19.48 4.81
C LEU A 448 -10.69 20.83 4.36
N PRO A 449 -9.55 21.25 4.95
CA PRO A 449 -8.83 22.45 4.54
C PRO A 449 -8.43 22.40 3.05
N PHE A 450 -8.45 23.54 2.36
CA PHE A 450 -7.95 23.61 0.98
C PHE A 450 -7.19 24.90 0.62
N LYS A 451 -7.51 26.05 1.23
CA LYS A 451 -6.87 27.35 0.94
C LYS A 451 -7.06 28.39 2.07
N ASP A 452 -6.55 29.59 1.83
CA ASP A 452 -6.60 30.81 2.66
C ASP A 452 -5.91 30.61 4.02
N PHE A 453 -4.70 30.05 4.01
CA PHE A 453 -3.95 29.75 5.25
C PHE A 453 -3.28 31.02 5.81
N GLU A 454 -3.75 31.45 6.98
CA GLU A 454 -3.26 32.67 7.62
C GLU A 454 -3.02 32.46 9.12
N TRP A 455 -1.97 33.11 9.65
CA TRP A 455 -1.80 33.22 11.10
C TRP A 455 -2.88 34.13 11.67
N VAL A 456 -3.40 33.79 12.85
CA VAL A 456 -4.40 34.60 13.53
C VAL A 456 -3.71 35.51 14.55
N ASP A 457 -3.96 36.81 14.45
CA ASP A 457 -3.43 37.82 15.38
C ASP A 457 -4.23 37.86 16.70
N ASP A 458 -5.57 37.87 16.63
CA ASP A 458 -6.44 37.80 17.81
C ASP A 458 -6.74 36.35 18.23
N LEU A 459 -6.14 35.94 19.34
CA LEU A 459 -6.26 34.57 19.86
C LEU A 459 -7.47 34.35 20.77
N ASN A 460 -8.44 35.27 20.83
CA ASN A 460 -9.72 35.10 21.52
C ASN A 460 -10.68 34.14 20.79
N ILE A 461 -10.19 32.94 20.49
CA ILE A 461 -10.92 31.92 19.72
C ILE A 461 -11.65 30.98 20.68
N ASP A 462 -12.98 31.08 20.72
CA ASP A 462 -13.81 30.09 21.42
C ASP A 462 -14.10 28.89 20.52
N VAL A 463 -13.22 27.90 20.60
CA VAL A 463 -13.29 26.66 19.81
C VAL A 463 -14.61 25.88 20.04
N THR A 464 -15.27 26.07 21.19
CA THR A 464 -16.52 25.35 21.51
C THR A 464 -17.72 25.84 20.71
N LYS A 465 -17.69 27.11 20.27
CA LYS A 465 -18.76 27.75 19.48
C LYS A 465 -18.62 27.56 17.97
N ILE A 466 -17.49 27.04 17.50
CA ILE A 466 -17.26 26.83 16.07
C ILE A 466 -18.10 25.63 15.60
N ALA A 467 -18.95 25.85 14.58
CA ALA A 467 -19.72 24.78 13.97
C ALA A 467 -18.81 23.75 13.27
N ASP A 468 -19.21 22.48 13.27
CA ASP A 468 -18.39 21.42 12.67
C ASP A 468 -18.38 21.52 11.13
N ASP A 469 -19.39 22.15 10.53
CA ASP A 469 -19.55 22.43 9.11
C ASP A 469 -19.22 23.88 8.72
N SER A 470 -18.61 24.65 9.64
CA SER A 470 -18.13 26.01 9.39
C SER A 470 -17.22 26.06 8.16
N GLU A 471 -17.40 27.09 7.31
CA GLU A 471 -16.52 27.34 6.15
C GLU A 471 -15.08 27.67 6.56
N VAL A 472 -14.89 28.16 7.80
CA VAL A 472 -13.59 28.48 8.39
C VAL A 472 -13.24 27.48 9.47
N GLY A 473 -12.04 26.91 9.40
CA GLY A 473 -11.48 25.99 10.38
C GLY A 473 -10.15 26.50 10.96
N TYR A 474 -9.70 25.84 12.04
CA TYR A 474 -8.48 26.23 12.76
C TYR A 474 -7.60 25.03 13.11
N ILE A 475 -6.28 25.24 13.09
CA ILE A 475 -5.29 24.40 13.78
C ILE A 475 -4.60 25.28 14.81
N LEU A 476 -4.63 24.86 16.08
CA LEU A 476 -4.20 25.66 17.22
C LEU A 476 -3.05 24.99 17.96
N GLU A 477 -2.08 25.78 18.43
CA GLU A 477 -1.09 25.36 19.43
C GLU A 477 -1.55 25.81 20.81
N VAL A 478 -1.79 24.82 21.68
CA VAL A 478 -2.49 25.04 22.94
C VAL A 478 -1.81 24.38 24.13
N ASP A 479 -2.01 24.96 25.29
CA ASP A 479 -1.83 24.27 26.57
C ASP A 479 -3.18 23.74 27.04
N VAL A 480 -3.23 22.44 27.36
CA VAL A 480 -4.45 21.77 27.85
C VAL A 480 -4.11 21.05 29.15
N ASP A 481 -4.85 21.37 30.21
CA ASP A 481 -4.79 20.65 31.47
C ASP A 481 -5.66 19.39 31.42
N TYR A 482 -5.20 18.34 32.10
CA TYR A 482 -5.87 17.05 32.19
C TYR A 482 -6.30 16.78 33.65
N PRO A 483 -7.55 17.10 34.01
CA PRO A 483 -8.00 16.99 35.39
C PRO A 483 -7.91 15.57 35.99
N LYS A 484 -7.43 15.48 37.25
CA LYS A 484 -7.25 14.20 37.97
C LYS A 484 -8.51 13.36 38.07
N ASN A 485 -9.69 13.97 38.16
CA ASN A 485 -10.98 13.27 38.23
C ASN A 485 -11.30 12.47 36.94
N LEU A 486 -10.71 12.84 35.80
CA LEU A 486 -10.88 12.15 34.52
C LEU A 486 -9.94 10.95 34.34
N HIS A 487 -8.89 10.82 35.17
CA HIS A 487 -7.86 9.80 34.97
C HIS A 487 -8.45 8.39 34.99
N LYS A 488 -9.42 8.13 35.86
CA LYS A 488 -10.08 6.82 35.97
C LYS A 488 -10.95 6.51 34.74
N THR A 489 -11.75 7.46 34.28
CA THR A 489 -12.66 7.28 33.15
C THR A 489 -11.92 7.26 31.82
N HIS A 490 -10.84 8.02 31.69
CA HIS A 490 -10.08 8.15 30.46
C HIS A 490 -8.85 7.23 30.37
N ASN A 491 -8.53 6.44 31.40
CA ASN A 491 -7.37 5.55 31.40
C ASN A 491 -7.28 4.65 30.16
N ASP A 492 -8.42 4.12 29.73
CA ASP A 492 -8.50 3.17 28.62
C ASP A 492 -8.13 3.82 27.27
N PHE A 493 -8.56 5.06 27.04
CA PHE A 493 -8.44 5.74 25.75
C PHE A 493 -8.18 7.26 25.86
N PRO A 494 -7.07 7.72 26.49
CA PRO A 494 -6.81 9.14 26.72
C PRO A 494 -6.88 10.03 25.45
N PHE A 495 -7.36 11.26 25.62
CA PHE A 495 -7.40 12.28 24.57
C PHE A 495 -6.01 12.86 24.25
N LEU A 496 -5.88 13.42 23.04
CA LEU A 496 -4.71 14.20 22.59
C LEU A 496 -3.38 13.43 22.74
N PRO A 497 -3.15 12.33 21.99
CA PRO A 497 -1.93 11.54 22.10
C PRO A 497 -0.67 12.35 21.72
N LEU A 498 0.50 11.96 22.22
CA LEU A 498 1.77 12.68 22.06
C LEU A 498 2.86 11.77 21.48
N ASN A 499 3.79 12.34 20.68
CA ASN A 499 4.97 11.62 20.21
C ASN A 499 6.16 11.88 21.14
N GLU A 500 6.37 11.00 22.10
CA GLU A 500 7.41 11.15 23.14
C GLU A 500 8.15 9.84 23.38
N CYS A 501 9.31 9.93 24.05
CA CYS A 501 10.00 8.76 24.54
C CYS A 501 9.32 8.30 25.83
N PRO A 502 8.76 7.07 25.90
CA PRO A 502 8.26 6.58 27.17
C PRO A 502 9.40 6.45 28.21
N PRO A 503 9.05 6.39 29.51
CA PRO A 503 10.03 6.16 30.57
C PRO A 503 10.90 4.94 30.26
N ASN A 504 12.22 5.10 30.44
CA ASN A 504 13.23 4.06 30.17
C ASN A 504 13.39 3.65 28.69
N SER A 505 12.96 4.50 27.74
CA SER A 505 13.07 4.24 26.31
C SER A 505 13.75 5.40 25.59
N ASN A 506 14.63 5.09 24.63
CA ASN A 506 15.26 6.11 23.75
C ASN A 506 14.52 6.26 22.41
N VAL A 507 13.36 5.62 22.26
CA VAL A 507 12.62 5.56 21.00
C VAL A 507 11.32 6.33 21.15
N LYS A 508 11.18 7.41 20.38
CA LYS A 508 9.91 8.17 20.29
C LYS A 508 8.78 7.27 19.81
N LYS A 509 7.65 7.32 20.52
CA LYS A 509 6.43 6.54 20.24
C LYS A 509 5.22 7.44 20.41
N LEU A 510 4.14 7.09 19.71
CA LEU A 510 2.84 7.68 19.98
C LEU A 510 2.30 7.10 21.29
N LEU A 511 2.16 7.94 22.30
CA LEU A 511 1.69 7.65 23.66
C LEU A 511 0.35 8.32 23.91
N THR A 512 -0.54 7.60 24.57
CA THR A 512 -1.82 8.08 25.10
C THR A 512 -1.65 8.32 26.59
N THR A 513 -1.36 9.57 26.99
CA THR A 513 -1.03 9.93 28.38
C THR A 513 -2.11 10.80 29.00
N LEU A 514 -2.22 10.74 30.32
CA LEU A 514 -3.08 11.61 31.14
C LEU A 514 -2.32 12.83 31.69
N LEU A 515 -1.14 13.12 31.15
CA LEU A 515 -0.36 14.30 31.51
C LEU A 515 -0.96 15.57 30.90
N PRO A 516 -0.75 16.76 31.49
CA PRO A 516 -1.01 18.02 30.82
C PRO A 516 -0.30 18.10 29.46
N LYS A 517 -0.92 18.75 28.50
CA LYS A 517 -0.39 18.94 27.15
C LYS A 517 0.12 20.37 27.06
N LYS A 518 1.39 20.54 26.67
CA LYS A 518 2.03 21.84 26.49
C LYS A 518 2.41 22.03 25.03
N ASN A 519 2.17 23.23 24.49
CA ASN A 519 2.43 23.56 23.08
C ASN A 519 1.87 22.49 22.11
N TYR A 520 0.68 21.97 22.39
CA TYR A 520 0.07 20.89 21.65
C TYR A 520 -0.63 21.45 20.41
N ILE A 521 -0.16 21.08 19.22
CA ILE A 521 -0.79 21.51 17.96
C ILE A 521 -1.92 20.56 17.58
N VAL A 522 -3.14 21.05 17.37
CA VAL A 522 -4.35 20.23 17.17
C VAL A 522 -5.37 20.87 16.24
N HIS A 523 -6.08 20.04 15.47
CA HIS A 523 -7.26 20.49 14.71
C HIS A 523 -8.43 20.85 15.64
N TYR A 524 -9.12 21.95 15.37
CA TYR A 524 -10.16 22.49 16.26
C TYR A 524 -11.25 21.47 16.64
N LYS A 525 -11.70 20.61 15.72
CA LYS A 525 -12.69 19.53 16.01
C LYS A 525 -12.25 18.57 17.11
N ASN A 526 -10.96 18.17 17.11
CA ASN A 526 -10.41 17.26 18.12
C ASN A 526 -10.24 17.96 19.47
N LEU A 527 -9.83 19.24 19.46
CA LEU A 527 -9.77 20.05 20.67
C LEU A 527 -11.16 20.30 21.28
N LYS A 528 -12.14 20.66 20.44
CA LYS A 528 -13.55 20.85 20.82
C LYS A 528 -14.09 19.62 21.55
N GLN A 529 -13.87 18.43 20.97
CA GLN A 529 -14.28 17.17 21.60
C GLN A 529 -13.53 16.90 22.91
N ALA A 530 -12.23 17.15 22.97
CA ALA A 530 -11.48 16.99 24.23
C ALA A 530 -12.03 17.89 25.35
N ILE A 531 -12.37 19.15 25.03
CA ILE A 531 -12.98 20.10 25.97
C ILE A 531 -14.38 19.64 26.39
N SER A 532 -15.21 19.16 25.45
CA SER A 532 -16.54 18.64 25.79
C SER A 532 -16.50 17.42 26.72
N HIS A 533 -15.38 16.70 26.75
CA HIS A 533 -15.11 15.60 27.69
C HIS A 533 -14.34 16.04 28.96
N GLY A 534 -14.25 17.35 29.23
CA GLY A 534 -13.81 17.90 30.50
C GLY A 534 -12.33 18.27 30.58
N LEU A 535 -11.55 18.15 29.50
CA LEU A 535 -10.20 18.74 29.46
C LEU A 535 -10.31 20.26 29.47
N LYS A 536 -9.34 20.95 30.08
CA LYS A 536 -9.38 22.40 30.25
C LYS A 536 -8.36 23.07 29.35
N LEU A 537 -8.83 23.90 28.41
CA LEU A 537 -7.96 24.77 27.63
C LEU A 537 -7.38 25.84 28.57
N VAL A 538 -6.06 25.89 28.67
CA VAL A 538 -5.35 26.85 29.55
C VAL A 538 -4.92 28.08 28.75
N LYS A 539 -4.35 27.88 27.56
CA LYS A 539 -3.83 28.96 26.72
C LYS A 539 -3.78 28.55 25.26
N ILE A 540 -4.09 29.48 24.37
CA ILE A 540 -3.77 29.41 22.94
C ILE A 540 -2.50 30.24 22.71
N HIS A 541 -1.46 29.63 22.14
CA HIS A 541 -0.20 30.33 21.84
C HIS A 541 -0.16 30.86 20.41
N ARG A 542 -0.67 30.07 19.46
CA ARG A 542 -0.73 30.40 18.03
C ARG A 542 -1.89 29.67 17.38
N ALA A 543 -2.45 30.23 16.32
CA ALA A 543 -3.46 29.56 15.50
C ALA A 543 -3.27 29.87 14.01
N ILE A 544 -3.59 28.88 13.18
CA ILE A 544 -3.75 29.05 11.73
C ILE A 544 -5.24 28.93 11.42
N ARG A 545 -5.81 29.92 10.73
CA ARG A 545 -7.15 29.85 10.12
C ARG A 545 -7.04 29.40 8.66
N PHE A 546 -8.09 28.75 8.16
CA PHE A 546 -8.17 28.30 6.77
C PHE A 546 -9.61 28.11 6.31
N SER A 547 -9.82 28.15 5.00
CA SER A 547 -11.05 27.75 4.34
C SER A 547 -11.15 26.24 4.20
N GLN A 548 -12.31 25.66 4.51
CA GLN A 548 -12.61 24.23 4.43
C GLN A 548 -13.97 23.95 3.80
N LYS A 549 -14.11 22.79 3.15
CA LYS A 549 -15.37 22.29 2.58
C LYS A 549 -15.31 20.78 2.32
N LYS A 550 -16.43 20.14 2.00
CA LYS A 550 -16.52 18.70 1.65
C LYS A 550 -16.02 18.37 0.24
N TRP A 551 -14.85 18.87 -0.14
CA TRP A 551 -14.36 18.77 -1.52
C TRP A 551 -13.93 17.36 -1.95
N MET A 552 -13.60 16.46 -1.01
CA MET A 552 -13.20 15.08 -1.34
C MET A 552 -14.39 14.11 -1.33
N ALA A 553 -15.55 14.50 -0.78
CA ALA A 553 -16.66 13.59 -0.51
C ALA A 553 -17.15 12.83 -1.76
N SER A 554 -17.35 13.53 -2.88
CA SER A 554 -17.81 12.92 -4.14
C SER A 554 -16.86 11.84 -4.68
N TYR A 555 -15.54 11.98 -4.49
CA TYR A 555 -14.57 10.97 -4.88
C TYR A 555 -14.63 9.73 -3.99
N ILE A 556 -14.87 9.92 -2.69
CA ILE A 556 -15.03 8.81 -1.72
C ILE A 556 -16.33 8.06 -1.97
N GLU A 557 -17.42 8.76 -2.28
CA GLU A 557 -18.70 8.18 -2.66
C GLU A 557 -18.56 7.34 -3.93
N LEU A 558 -17.89 7.86 -4.96
CA LEU A 558 -17.57 7.09 -6.17
C LEU A 558 -16.82 5.80 -5.81
N CYS A 559 -15.71 5.90 -5.10
CA CYS A 559 -14.91 4.72 -4.75
C CYS A 559 -15.68 3.71 -3.88
N THR A 560 -16.55 4.20 -2.98
CA THR A 560 -17.38 3.36 -2.12
C THR A 560 -18.46 2.64 -2.93
N LYS A 561 -19.12 3.34 -3.86
CA LYS A 561 -20.08 2.75 -4.81
C LYS A 561 -19.42 1.64 -5.64
N MET A 562 -18.29 1.95 -6.28
CA MET A 562 -17.57 0.98 -7.10
C MET A 562 -17.08 -0.23 -6.28
N ARG A 563 -16.71 -0.02 -5.01
CA ARG A 563 -16.34 -1.10 -4.08
C ARG A 563 -17.54 -2.00 -3.76
N THR A 564 -18.73 -1.44 -3.58
CA THR A 564 -19.96 -2.21 -3.31
C THR A 564 -20.42 -3.00 -4.53
N GLU A 565 -20.27 -2.44 -5.74
CA GLU A 565 -20.64 -3.08 -7.01
C GLU A 565 -19.61 -4.12 -7.49
N ALA A 566 -18.38 -4.07 -6.98
CA ALA A 566 -17.30 -4.97 -7.35
C ALA A 566 -17.66 -6.45 -7.10
N LYS A 567 -17.53 -7.26 -8.14
CA LYS A 567 -17.89 -8.70 -8.11
C LYS A 567 -16.79 -9.58 -7.53
N ASN A 568 -15.53 -9.15 -7.64
CA ASN A 568 -14.39 -9.90 -7.15
C ASN A 568 -13.64 -9.15 -6.03
N GLU A 569 -12.89 -9.91 -5.23
CA GLU A 569 -12.18 -9.40 -4.06
C GLU A 569 -11.05 -8.43 -4.41
N PHE A 570 -10.42 -8.61 -5.58
CA PHE A 570 -9.35 -7.71 -6.03
C PHE A 570 -9.89 -6.30 -6.28
N GLU A 571 -10.98 -6.16 -7.02
CA GLU A 571 -11.61 -4.87 -7.28
C GLU A 571 -12.05 -4.19 -5.98
N LYS A 572 -12.64 -4.96 -5.03
CA LYS A 572 -13.02 -4.44 -3.70
C LYS A 572 -11.84 -3.83 -2.97
N GLU A 573 -10.70 -4.54 -2.91
CA GLU A 573 -9.50 -4.04 -2.26
C GLU A 573 -8.80 -2.93 -3.06
N PHE A 574 -8.91 -2.92 -4.39
CA PHE A 574 -8.40 -1.83 -5.23
C PHE A 574 -9.10 -0.50 -4.95
N TRP A 575 -10.45 -0.48 -4.92
CA TRP A 575 -11.21 0.74 -4.62
C TRP A 575 -10.94 1.27 -3.21
N LYS A 576 -10.78 0.36 -2.23
CA LYS A 576 -10.33 0.69 -0.88
C LYS A 576 -8.90 1.26 -0.87
N LEU A 577 -8.00 0.70 -1.70
CA LEU A 577 -6.62 1.18 -1.82
C LEU A 577 -6.58 2.60 -2.38
N LEU A 578 -7.43 2.98 -3.34
CA LEU A 578 -7.47 4.34 -3.89
C LEU A 578 -7.78 5.38 -2.81
N ILE A 579 -8.78 5.12 -1.96
CA ILE A 579 -9.13 6.00 -0.83
C ILE A 579 -7.94 6.17 0.11
N ASN A 580 -7.37 5.06 0.59
CA ASN A 580 -6.24 5.10 1.53
C ASN A 580 -4.98 5.73 0.92
N SER A 581 -4.81 5.57 -0.39
CA SER A 581 -3.67 6.11 -1.15
C SER A 581 -3.68 7.64 -1.22
N VAL A 582 -4.85 8.26 -1.37
CA VAL A 582 -4.98 9.73 -1.39
C VAL A 582 -4.51 10.31 -0.07
N PHE A 583 -4.97 9.76 1.06
CA PHE A 583 -4.47 10.14 2.39
C PHE A 583 -2.95 9.98 2.50
N GLY A 584 -2.44 8.80 2.11
CA GLY A 584 -1.01 8.51 2.16
C GLY A 584 -0.18 9.49 1.32
N LYS A 585 -0.72 10.01 0.21
CA LYS A 585 -0.06 11.01 -0.62
C LYS A 585 -0.07 12.41 -0.04
N CYS A 586 -1.15 12.82 0.64
CA CYS A 586 -1.15 14.07 1.40
C CYS A 586 -0.07 14.05 2.50
N MET A 587 0.21 12.89 3.08
CA MET A 587 1.17 12.68 4.17
C MET A 587 2.62 12.37 3.73
N GLU A 588 2.93 12.49 2.44
CA GLU A 588 4.24 12.10 1.93
C GLU A 588 5.35 13.04 2.45
N ASN A 589 6.27 12.50 3.24
CA ASN A 589 7.43 13.25 3.72
C ASN A 589 8.51 13.36 2.62
N VAL A 590 8.61 14.52 2.00
CA VAL A 590 9.60 14.77 0.93
C VAL A 590 11.04 14.84 1.46
N ARG A 591 11.28 15.05 2.76
CA ARG A 591 12.63 15.12 3.36
C ARG A 591 13.31 13.76 3.41
N THR A 592 12.55 12.69 3.65
CA THR A 592 13.09 11.32 3.79
C THR A 592 13.46 10.66 2.46
N ARG A 593 13.03 11.21 1.31
CA ARG A 593 13.44 10.69 -0.01
C ARG A 593 14.97 10.65 -0.11
N ILE A 594 15.54 9.64 -0.72
CA ILE A 594 17.01 9.53 -0.85
C ILE A 594 17.45 10.12 -2.20
N SER A 595 18.67 10.66 -2.27
CA SER A 595 19.29 11.08 -3.53
C SER A 595 20.40 10.10 -3.89
N ILE A 596 20.10 9.22 -4.86
CA ILE A 596 21.06 8.28 -5.45
C ILE A 596 21.02 8.46 -6.96
N LYS A 597 22.19 8.51 -7.59
CA LYS A 597 22.36 8.49 -9.04
C LYS A 597 23.10 7.24 -9.46
N LEU A 598 22.55 6.52 -10.44
CA LEU A 598 23.24 5.39 -11.08
C LEU A 598 24.07 5.91 -12.26
N ILE A 599 25.36 5.59 -12.27
CA ILE A 599 26.32 6.12 -13.24
C ILE A 599 27.13 4.98 -13.83
N SER A 600 27.27 5.02 -15.15
CA SER A 600 28.06 4.06 -15.94
C SER A 600 29.30 4.67 -16.60
N SER A 601 29.49 5.99 -16.51
CA SER A 601 30.60 6.71 -17.12
C SER A 601 31.51 7.30 -16.05
N GLU A 602 32.81 7.00 -16.12
CA GLU A 602 33.81 7.47 -15.17
C GLU A 602 33.88 9.01 -15.13
N LYS A 603 33.83 9.68 -16.28
CA LYS A 603 33.79 11.14 -16.38
C LYS A 603 32.61 11.74 -15.61
N LYS A 604 31.42 11.15 -15.75
CA LYS A 604 30.22 11.59 -15.02
C LYS A 604 30.35 11.31 -13.52
N ALA A 605 30.96 10.18 -13.15
CA ALA A 605 31.18 9.81 -11.75
C ALA A 605 32.13 10.81 -11.07
N ASN A 606 33.28 11.09 -11.66
CA ASN A 606 34.26 12.06 -11.14
C ASN A 606 33.63 13.45 -10.95
N LYS A 607 32.82 13.90 -11.92
CA LYS A 607 32.09 15.17 -11.80
C LYS A 607 31.10 15.19 -10.62
N LEU A 608 30.43 14.08 -10.33
CA LEU A 608 29.47 14.00 -9.21
C LEU A 608 30.17 13.82 -7.85
N MET A 609 31.29 13.10 -7.81
CA MET A 609 32.10 12.92 -6.60
C MET A 609 32.82 14.21 -6.19
N ALA A 610 33.17 15.08 -7.15
CA ALA A 610 33.74 16.40 -6.87
C ALA A 610 32.73 17.41 -6.28
N LYS A 611 31.43 17.09 -6.23
CA LYS A 611 30.43 17.99 -5.63
C LYS A 611 30.49 17.94 -4.10
N THR A 612 30.24 19.09 -3.47
CA THR A 612 30.21 19.23 -2.00
C THR A 612 29.12 18.39 -1.32
N ASN A 613 28.05 18.04 -2.05
CA ASN A 613 26.98 17.18 -1.53
C ASN A 613 27.22 15.68 -1.73
N PHE A 614 28.39 15.26 -2.23
CA PHE A 614 28.76 13.85 -2.29
C PHE A 614 28.80 13.25 -0.88
N LYS A 615 28.19 12.08 -0.70
CA LYS A 615 28.17 11.37 0.58
C LYS A 615 29.02 10.10 0.53
N ASP A 616 28.75 9.23 -0.43
CA ASP A 616 29.40 7.93 -0.56
C ASP A 616 29.18 7.34 -1.97
N ARG A 617 29.89 6.27 -2.32
CA ARG A 617 29.69 5.49 -3.54
C ARG A 617 29.52 3.99 -3.26
N THR A 618 28.68 3.34 -4.04
CA THR A 618 28.53 1.87 -4.03
C THR A 618 28.76 1.32 -5.43
N ILE A 619 29.76 0.46 -5.58
CA ILE A 619 30.07 -0.18 -6.86
C ILE A 619 29.26 -1.47 -6.98
N TYR A 620 28.45 -1.59 -8.04
CA TYR A 620 27.60 -2.76 -8.29
C TYR A 620 28.22 -3.74 -9.31
N SER A 621 28.88 -3.19 -10.34
CA SER A 621 29.60 -3.94 -11.35
C SER A 621 30.76 -3.09 -11.90
N THR A 622 31.55 -3.64 -12.83
CA THR A 622 32.67 -2.91 -13.47
C THR A 622 32.20 -1.61 -14.14
N ASN A 623 30.99 -1.59 -14.68
CA ASN A 623 30.47 -0.49 -15.49
C ASN A 623 29.29 0.23 -14.81
N LEU A 624 29.06 0.00 -13.51
CA LEU A 624 27.93 0.62 -12.81
C LEU A 624 28.23 0.86 -11.33
N MET A 625 28.02 2.10 -10.91
CA MET A 625 28.03 2.51 -9.51
C MET A 625 26.85 3.40 -9.15
N ALA A 626 26.46 3.38 -7.89
CA ALA A 626 25.57 4.35 -7.26
C ALA A 626 26.40 5.43 -6.56
N ILE A 627 26.08 6.69 -6.85
CA ILE A 627 26.58 7.86 -6.12
C ILE A 627 25.49 8.34 -5.17
N HIS A 628 25.79 8.37 -3.88
CA HIS A 628 24.92 8.87 -2.83
C HIS A 628 25.19 10.34 -2.59
N GLN A 629 24.13 11.15 -2.51
CA GLN A 629 24.25 12.60 -2.31
C GLN A 629 23.34 13.10 -1.19
N HIS A 630 23.76 14.18 -0.53
CA HIS A 630 22.88 15.01 0.28
C HIS A 630 21.96 15.84 -0.63
N LYS A 631 20.73 16.09 -0.18
CA LYS A 631 19.82 17.00 -0.89
C LYS A 631 20.25 18.43 -0.62
N GLU A 632 20.52 19.17 -1.68
CA GLU A 632 20.78 20.62 -1.61
C GLU A 632 19.46 21.39 -1.44
N THR A 633 18.41 20.95 -2.13
CA THR A 633 17.11 21.62 -2.16
C THR A 633 15.97 20.64 -1.94
N ILE A 634 14.97 21.06 -1.15
CA ILE A 634 13.72 20.33 -0.93
C ILE A 634 12.57 21.18 -1.45
N LYS A 635 11.88 20.68 -2.48
CA LYS A 635 10.63 21.26 -2.96
C LYS A 635 9.48 20.65 -2.17
N PHE A 636 8.76 21.48 -1.41
CA PHE A 636 7.58 21.05 -0.68
C PHE A 636 6.34 21.25 -1.56
N ASP A 637 5.77 20.15 -2.03
CA ASP A 637 4.70 20.11 -3.03
C ASP A 637 3.58 19.14 -2.61
N LYS A 638 3.33 19.07 -1.29
CA LYS A 638 2.36 18.15 -0.69
C LYS A 638 1.42 18.93 0.23
N ALA A 639 0.13 18.63 0.12
CA ALA A 639 -0.93 19.20 0.95
C ALA A 639 -1.00 18.49 2.31
N ILE A 640 0.07 18.59 3.12
CA ILE A 640 0.18 17.88 4.41
C ILE A 640 -0.89 18.29 5.41
N TYR A 641 -1.42 19.51 5.29
CA TYR A 641 -2.50 20.03 6.11
C TYR A 641 -3.79 19.20 5.97
N VAL A 642 -4.07 18.68 4.77
CA VAL A 642 -5.20 17.77 4.52
C VAL A 642 -5.00 16.47 5.30
N GLY A 643 -3.81 15.88 5.20
CA GLY A 643 -3.52 14.62 5.88
C GLY A 643 -3.48 14.77 7.41
N SER A 644 -2.98 15.90 7.92
CA SER A 644 -3.04 16.22 9.35
C SER A 644 -4.47 16.38 9.84
N ALA A 645 -5.34 17.08 9.08
CA ALA A 645 -6.76 17.22 9.42
C ALA A 645 -7.46 15.86 9.44
N ILE A 646 -7.26 15.02 8.41
CA ILE A 646 -7.80 13.65 8.35
C ILE A 646 -7.38 12.84 9.58
N LEU A 647 -6.10 12.90 9.99
CA LEU A 647 -5.62 12.17 11.15
C LEU A 647 -6.29 12.62 12.45
N ASP A 648 -6.53 13.90 12.66
CA ASP A 648 -7.17 14.38 13.90
C ASP A 648 -8.68 14.16 13.89
N VAL A 649 -9.36 14.44 12.77
CA VAL A 649 -10.79 14.15 12.61
C VAL A 649 -11.07 12.65 12.72
N SER A 650 -10.19 11.78 12.23
CA SER A 650 -10.37 10.33 12.39
C SER A 650 -10.40 9.89 13.86
N LYS A 651 -9.62 10.53 14.73
CA LYS A 651 -9.63 10.21 16.16
C LYS A 651 -10.95 10.59 16.81
N THR A 652 -11.64 11.63 16.31
CA THR A 652 -12.89 12.06 16.92
C THR A 652 -13.99 11.03 16.79
N PHE A 653 -14.04 10.29 15.68
CA PHE A 653 -14.98 9.17 15.52
C PHE A 653 -14.68 8.02 16.48
N MET A 654 -13.40 7.70 16.69
CA MET A 654 -13.01 6.65 17.64
C MET A 654 -13.31 7.05 19.10
N TYR A 655 -13.05 8.31 19.45
CA TYR A 655 -13.41 8.84 20.77
C TYR A 655 -14.92 8.90 20.98
N ASP A 656 -15.68 9.33 19.97
CA ASP A 656 -17.14 9.38 20.04
C ASP A 656 -17.73 7.99 20.26
N PHE A 657 -17.31 7.00 19.48
CA PHE A 657 -17.75 5.63 19.65
C PHE A 657 -17.36 5.06 21.02
N HIS A 658 -16.13 5.31 21.49
CA HIS A 658 -15.69 4.84 22.80
C HIS A 658 -16.47 5.50 23.95
N TYR A 659 -16.55 6.83 23.98
CA TYR A 659 -17.05 7.58 25.12
C TYR A 659 -18.58 7.80 25.07
N ASN A 660 -19.13 8.17 23.92
CA ASN A 660 -20.53 8.57 23.78
C ASN A 660 -21.47 7.41 23.44
N VAL A 661 -20.92 6.31 22.90
CA VAL A 661 -21.70 5.09 22.61
C VAL A 661 -21.40 4.01 23.65
N MET A 662 -20.19 3.45 23.64
CA MET A 662 -19.87 2.25 24.41
C MET A 662 -19.76 2.51 25.92
N LYS A 663 -19.02 3.53 26.35
CA LYS A 663 -18.94 3.91 27.78
C LYS A 663 -20.25 4.47 28.31
N LYS A 664 -21.05 5.16 27.49
CA LYS A 664 -22.39 5.64 27.89
C LYS A 664 -23.34 4.48 28.21
N LYS A 665 -23.36 3.44 27.37
CA LYS A 665 -24.20 2.25 27.59
C LYS A 665 -23.76 1.41 28.79
N TYR A 666 -22.46 1.12 28.91
CA TYR A 666 -21.97 0.14 29.89
C TYR A 666 -21.35 0.75 31.16
N GLY A 667 -20.98 2.03 31.15
CA GLY A 667 -20.37 2.71 32.29
C GLY A 667 -19.09 2.01 32.79
N ARG A 668 -19.11 1.53 34.04
CA ARG A 668 -18.00 0.80 34.67
C ARG A 668 -17.91 -0.68 34.26
N LYS A 669 -18.93 -1.20 33.58
CA LYS A 669 -19.02 -2.61 33.13
C LYS A 669 -18.25 -2.89 31.84
N ILE A 670 -17.52 -1.91 31.30
CA ILE A 670 -16.72 -2.07 30.08
C ILE A 670 -15.27 -1.66 30.30
N SER A 671 -14.36 -2.47 29.78
CA SER A 671 -12.93 -2.21 29.73
C SER A 671 -12.40 -2.41 28.31
N SER A 672 -11.65 -1.43 27.80
CA SER A 672 -10.91 -1.63 26.55
C SER A 672 -9.70 -2.52 26.82
N LEU A 673 -9.56 -3.61 26.07
CA LEU A 673 -8.41 -4.51 26.14
C LEU A 673 -7.28 -4.05 25.24
N TYR A 674 -7.62 -3.66 24.02
CA TYR A 674 -6.66 -3.36 22.96
C TYR A 674 -7.26 -2.40 21.93
N SER A 675 -6.40 -1.60 21.31
CA SER A 675 -6.76 -0.78 20.15
C SER A 675 -5.63 -0.77 19.12
N ASP A 676 -6.00 -0.81 17.84
CA ASP A 676 -5.09 -0.54 16.71
C ASP A 676 -5.78 0.28 15.63
N THR A 677 -5.55 1.60 15.65
CA THR A 677 -6.04 2.59 14.69
C THR A 677 -7.57 2.71 14.64
N ASP A 678 -8.23 1.79 13.95
CA ASP A 678 -9.67 1.69 13.69
C ASP A 678 -10.32 0.52 14.44
N SER A 679 -9.52 -0.35 15.05
CA SER A 679 -9.99 -1.48 15.84
C SER A 679 -10.05 -1.19 17.35
N LEU A 680 -11.06 -1.76 18.02
CA LEU A 680 -11.27 -1.75 19.47
C LEU A 680 -11.67 -3.16 19.95
N VAL A 681 -10.93 -3.69 20.92
CA VAL A 681 -11.28 -4.94 21.60
C VAL A 681 -11.78 -4.62 22.99
N TYR A 682 -12.96 -5.12 23.36
CA TYR A 682 -13.58 -4.86 24.66
C TYR A 682 -13.77 -6.13 25.48
N SER A 683 -13.79 -5.95 26.80
CA SER A 683 -14.40 -6.85 27.78
C SER A 683 -15.60 -6.12 28.38
N ILE A 684 -16.78 -6.73 28.28
CA ILE A 684 -18.08 -6.13 28.59
C ILE A 684 -18.84 -7.05 29.54
N GLN A 685 -19.24 -6.55 30.70
CA GLN A 685 -20.13 -7.25 31.61
C GLN A 685 -21.58 -6.98 31.24
N THR A 686 -22.21 -7.93 30.56
CA THR A 686 -23.61 -7.87 30.12
C THR A 686 -24.21 -9.27 30.10
N LYS A 687 -25.54 -9.37 30.11
CA LYS A 687 -26.23 -10.67 29.96
C LYS A 687 -25.96 -11.26 28.58
N ASN A 688 -26.17 -10.47 27.52
CA ASN A 688 -25.98 -10.88 26.14
C ASN A 688 -25.60 -9.67 25.27
N PHE A 689 -24.41 -9.72 24.67
CA PHE A 689 -23.93 -8.65 23.80
C PHE A 689 -24.72 -8.52 22.49
N PHE A 690 -25.24 -9.62 21.95
CA PHE A 690 -26.01 -9.58 20.71
C PHE A 690 -27.41 -8.98 20.90
N ASP A 691 -28.04 -9.20 22.07
CA ASP A 691 -29.28 -8.50 22.43
C ASP A 691 -29.03 -6.99 22.59
N ASP A 692 -27.95 -6.64 23.27
CA ASP A 692 -27.48 -5.26 23.38
C ASP A 692 -27.24 -4.62 22.02
N LEU A 693 -26.68 -5.38 21.08
CA LEU A 693 -26.41 -4.97 19.71
C LEU A 693 -27.72 -4.72 18.96
N LYS A 694 -28.66 -5.66 19.01
CA LYS A 694 -29.95 -5.57 18.31
C LYS A 694 -30.80 -4.40 18.78
N ASN A 695 -30.89 -4.23 20.10
CA ASN A 695 -31.85 -3.32 20.71
C ASN A 695 -31.33 -1.87 20.80
N ASP A 696 -30.05 -1.69 21.14
CA ASP A 696 -29.54 -0.36 21.50
C ASP A 696 -28.40 0.15 20.60
N LEU A 697 -27.63 -0.75 19.97
CA LEU A 697 -26.39 -0.36 19.26
C LEU A 697 -26.47 -0.48 17.74
N LEU A 698 -27.51 -1.09 17.16
CA LEU A 698 -27.58 -1.40 15.73
C LEU A 698 -27.41 -0.17 14.82
N SER A 699 -27.82 1.01 15.28
CA SER A 699 -27.65 2.29 14.57
C SER A 699 -26.19 2.73 14.39
N TYR A 700 -25.25 2.12 15.11
CA TYR A 700 -23.82 2.40 15.01
C TYR A 700 -23.03 1.28 14.31
N PHE A 701 -23.70 0.21 13.90
CA PHE A 701 -23.05 -1.00 13.42
C PHE A 701 -23.40 -1.37 11.98
N ASP A 702 -22.39 -1.92 11.27
CA ASP A 702 -22.54 -2.70 10.06
C ASP A 702 -22.50 -4.19 10.43
N THR A 703 -23.67 -4.84 10.47
CA THR A 703 -23.83 -6.27 10.75
C THR A 703 -24.10 -7.08 9.48
N SER A 704 -23.82 -6.53 8.29
CA SER A 704 -24.03 -7.20 7.01
C SER A 704 -23.08 -8.38 6.77
N ASN A 705 -22.05 -8.51 7.63
CA ASN A 705 -21.09 -9.61 7.62
C ASN A 705 -21.53 -10.81 8.48
N TYR A 706 -22.67 -10.74 9.16
CA TYR A 706 -23.22 -11.84 9.95
C TYR A 706 -23.88 -12.90 9.06
N PRO A 707 -24.06 -14.14 9.57
CA PRO A 707 -24.92 -15.12 8.94
C PRO A 707 -26.32 -14.55 8.68
N LYS A 708 -26.93 -14.85 7.53
CA LYS A 708 -28.22 -14.26 7.11
C LYS A 708 -29.38 -14.61 8.05
N ASP A 709 -29.27 -15.75 8.72
CA ASP A 709 -30.20 -16.30 9.70
C ASP A 709 -30.00 -15.72 11.11
N HIS A 710 -28.90 -14.98 11.36
CA HIS A 710 -28.65 -14.35 12.65
C HIS A 710 -29.59 -13.15 12.87
N TYR A 711 -30.26 -13.06 14.02
CA TYR A 711 -31.27 -12.01 14.29
C TYR A 711 -30.73 -10.56 14.30
N CYS A 712 -29.43 -10.38 14.46
CA CYS A 712 -28.74 -9.09 14.31
C CYS A 712 -28.34 -8.75 12.86
N PHE A 713 -28.48 -9.66 11.90
CA PHE A 713 -28.13 -9.41 10.50
C PHE A 713 -28.93 -8.24 9.92
N SER A 714 -28.23 -7.32 9.26
CA SER A 714 -28.83 -6.17 8.60
C SER A 714 -27.92 -5.66 7.48
N GLU A 715 -28.48 -5.33 6.32
CA GLU A 715 -27.74 -4.73 5.21
C GLU A 715 -27.82 -3.20 5.19
N ILE A 716 -28.51 -2.57 6.16
CA ILE A 716 -28.78 -1.12 6.17
C ILE A 716 -27.48 -0.29 6.08
N HIS A 717 -26.42 -0.68 6.80
CA HIS A 717 -25.15 0.04 6.85
C HIS A 717 -24.00 -0.63 6.09
N LYS A 718 -24.30 -1.57 5.19
CA LYS A 718 -23.30 -2.41 4.50
C LYS A 718 -22.20 -1.57 3.87
N SER A 719 -20.96 -1.76 4.33
CA SER A 719 -19.74 -1.09 3.85
C SER A 719 -19.76 0.45 3.94
N GLN A 720 -20.66 1.04 4.71
CA GLN A 720 -20.73 2.50 4.86
C GLN A 720 -19.60 3.00 5.80
N PRO A 721 -18.85 4.05 5.42
CA PRO A 721 -17.78 4.57 6.26
C PRO A 721 -18.26 5.11 7.62
N GLY A 722 -17.53 4.79 8.68
CA GLY A 722 -17.75 5.29 10.04
C GLY A 722 -18.58 4.38 10.96
N PHE A 723 -19.24 3.35 10.42
CA PHE A 723 -19.93 2.34 11.22
C PHE A 723 -18.93 1.29 11.74
N PHE A 724 -19.25 0.65 12.86
CA PHE A 724 -18.44 -0.42 13.42
C PHE A 724 -18.96 -1.79 12.98
N LYS A 725 -18.07 -2.68 12.60
CA LYS A 725 -18.38 -4.09 12.33
C LYS A 725 -17.74 -4.96 13.40
N ASP A 726 -18.37 -6.09 13.70
CA ASP A 726 -17.72 -7.14 14.47
C ASP A 726 -16.83 -7.97 13.53
N GLU A 727 -15.53 -7.97 13.81
CA GLU A 727 -14.52 -8.63 12.98
C GLU A 727 -14.66 -10.16 13.00
N LEU A 728 -15.33 -10.72 14.01
CA LEU A 728 -15.53 -12.16 14.18
C LEU A 728 -16.83 -12.68 13.57
N LYS A 729 -17.63 -11.82 12.92
CA LYS A 729 -18.84 -12.21 12.17
C LYS A 729 -19.81 -13.04 13.02
N SER A 730 -20.14 -12.54 14.21
CA SER A 730 -20.97 -13.19 15.23
C SER A 730 -20.36 -14.40 15.93
N ILE A 731 -19.11 -14.78 15.63
CA ILE A 731 -18.41 -15.84 16.37
C ILE A 731 -17.89 -15.27 17.70
N ILE A 732 -18.20 -15.94 18.81
CA ILE A 732 -17.85 -15.47 20.14
C ILE A 732 -16.32 -15.54 20.37
N LEU A 733 -15.77 -14.43 20.87
CA LEU A 733 -14.37 -14.35 21.31
C LEU A 733 -14.22 -14.98 22.69
N LYS A 734 -13.48 -16.09 22.77
CA LYS A 734 -13.31 -16.89 23.99
C LYS A 734 -12.17 -16.37 24.85
N GLU A 735 -10.99 -16.15 24.27
CA GLU A 735 -9.80 -15.68 24.99
C GLU A 735 -9.02 -14.68 24.14
N PHE A 736 -8.48 -13.64 24.79
CA PHE A 736 -7.66 -12.62 24.17
C PHE A 736 -6.38 -12.39 24.98
N ILE A 737 -5.23 -12.36 24.29
CA ILE A 737 -3.93 -12.05 24.88
C ILE A 737 -3.18 -11.03 24.02
N SER A 738 -2.66 -9.99 24.67
CA SER A 738 -1.80 -8.98 24.06
C SER A 738 -0.53 -8.80 24.87
N LEU A 739 0.61 -9.16 24.28
CA LEU A 739 1.91 -8.99 24.92
C LEU A 739 2.37 -7.54 24.85
N ARG A 740 2.11 -6.88 23.71
CA ARG A 740 2.36 -5.47 23.41
C ARG A 740 1.60 -5.06 22.13
N PRO A 741 1.54 -3.76 21.80
CA PRO A 741 0.99 -3.28 20.54
C PRO A 741 1.50 -4.02 19.29
N LYS A 742 0.56 -4.49 18.47
CA LYS A 742 0.78 -5.29 17.24
C LYS A 742 1.45 -6.66 17.48
N LEU A 743 1.36 -7.18 18.70
CA LEU A 743 1.77 -8.52 19.11
C LEU A 743 0.72 -9.15 20.05
N TYR A 744 -0.28 -9.80 19.47
CA TYR A 744 -1.43 -10.35 20.18
C TYR A 744 -1.95 -11.63 19.51
N ALA A 745 -2.72 -12.41 20.25
CA ALA A 745 -3.42 -13.57 19.75
C ALA A 745 -4.80 -13.67 20.40
N TYR A 746 -5.73 -14.33 19.72
CA TYR A 746 -7.04 -14.60 20.28
C TYR A 746 -7.57 -15.96 19.84
N LYS A 747 -8.49 -16.48 20.64
CA LYS A 747 -9.16 -17.76 20.43
C LYS A 747 -10.66 -17.53 20.44
N THR A 748 -11.36 -18.09 19.47
CA THR A 748 -12.83 -18.06 19.37
C THR A 748 -13.45 -19.31 19.97
N ILE A 749 -14.78 -19.35 20.08
CA ILE A 749 -15.52 -20.44 20.73
C ILE A 749 -15.41 -21.79 20.00
N ASP A 750 -15.29 -21.75 18.68
CA ASP A 750 -14.97 -22.89 17.80
C ASP A 750 -13.50 -23.32 17.87
N ASP A 751 -12.75 -22.81 18.85
CA ASP A 751 -11.33 -23.03 19.08
C ASP A 751 -10.39 -22.57 17.94
N THR A 752 -10.90 -21.78 16.99
CA THR A 752 -10.07 -21.13 15.97
C THR A 752 -9.11 -20.12 16.63
N VAL A 753 -7.83 -20.14 16.22
CA VAL A 753 -6.76 -19.31 16.79
C VAL A 753 -6.19 -18.36 15.75
N GLU A 754 -6.28 -17.07 16.04
CA GLU A 754 -5.69 -16.01 15.23
C GLU A 754 -4.51 -15.37 15.97
N LYS A 755 -3.40 -15.15 15.25
CA LYS A 755 -2.12 -14.70 15.80
C LYS A 755 -1.60 -13.53 14.99
N LYS A 756 -1.26 -12.42 15.63
CA LYS A 756 -0.68 -11.22 14.99
C LYS A 756 0.68 -10.91 15.61
N ALA A 757 1.72 -10.88 14.78
CA ALA A 757 3.08 -10.55 15.19
C ALA A 757 3.76 -9.68 14.13
N LYS A 758 3.79 -8.35 14.34
CA LYS A 758 4.38 -7.41 13.38
C LYS A 758 5.85 -7.72 13.12
N GLY A 759 6.20 -7.91 11.84
CA GLY A 759 7.56 -8.17 11.39
C GLY A 759 7.97 -9.65 11.40
N VAL A 760 7.06 -10.57 11.71
CA VAL A 760 7.23 -12.02 11.58
C VAL A 760 6.55 -12.51 10.29
N LYS A 761 7.15 -13.48 9.60
CA LYS A 761 6.60 -14.04 8.35
C LYS A 761 5.32 -14.85 8.63
N LYS A 762 4.36 -14.80 7.70
CA LYS A 762 3.05 -15.48 7.83
C LYS A 762 3.19 -16.98 8.13
N TYR A 763 4.06 -17.69 7.43
CA TYR A 763 4.25 -19.14 7.64
C TYR A 763 4.82 -19.45 9.04
N VAL A 764 5.68 -18.59 9.60
CA VAL A 764 6.18 -18.75 10.97
C VAL A 764 5.05 -18.57 11.99
N ILE A 765 4.18 -17.57 11.78
CA ILE A 765 3.01 -17.37 12.63
C ILE A 765 2.06 -18.58 12.55
N LYS A 766 1.84 -19.11 11.33
CA LYS A 766 0.94 -20.23 11.07
C LYS A 766 1.47 -21.54 11.66
N ASN A 767 2.69 -21.94 11.28
CA ASN A 767 3.24 -23.27 11.52
C ASN A 767 4.08 -23.38 12.82
N HIS A 768 4.71 -22.28 13.25
CA HIS A 768 5.76 -22.29 14.29
C HIS A 768 5.40 -21.51 15.56
N MET A 769 4.19 -20.96 15.64
CA MET A 769 3.71 -20.21 16.81
C MET A 769 2.33 -20.73 17.20
N LYS A 770 2.13 -20.98 18.50
CA LYS A 770 0.87 -21.44 19.08
C LYS A 770 0.30 -20.37 20.01
N PHE A 771 -1.00 -20.46 20.31
CA PHE A 771 -1.63 -19.58 21.31
C PHE A 771 -0.96 -19.70 22.68
N ILE A 772 -0.63 -20.93 23.10
CA ILE A 772 0.04 -21.23 24.37
C ILE A 772 1.39 -20.52 24.49
N ASP A 773 2.14 -20.34 23.40
CA ASP A 773 3.41 -19.62 23.42
C ASP A 773 3.23 -18.17 23.92
N TYR A 774 2.11 -17.51 23.61
CA TYR A 774 1.83 -16.16 24.11
C TYR A 774 1.53 -16.19 25.61
N ILE A 775 0.74 -17.16 26.06
CA ILE A 775 0.36 -17.36 27.47
C ILE A 775 1.59 -17.64 28.32
N GLU A 776 2.46 -18.55 27.89
CA GLU A 776 3.71 -18.90 28.60
C GLU A 776 4.63 -17.69 28.73
N ILE A 777 4.76 -16.88 27.67
CA ILE A 777 5.58 -15.66 27.68
C ILE A 777 5.01 -14.62 28.64
N LEU A 778 3.69 -14.44 28.68
CA LEU A 778 3.04 -13.55 29.65
C LEU A 778 3.18 -14.08 31.08
N ASN A 779 2.98 -15.37 31.31
CA ASN A 779 3.14 -15.99 32.63
C ASN A 779 4.60 -15.93 33.11
N ALA A 780 5.58 -16.09 32.23
CA ALA A 780 6.98 -15.89 32.55
C ALA A 780 7.28 -14.44 32.95
N PHE A 781 6.57 -13.48 32.34
CA PHE A 781 6.65 -12.07 32.71
C PHE A 781 6.05 -11.81 34.11
N ILE A 782 4.83 -12.29 34.36
CA ILE A 782 4.12 -12.16 35.64
C ILE A 782 4.93 -12.79 36.77
N ASN A 783 5.48 -13.99 36.55
CA ASN A 783 6.26 -14.72 37.56
C ASN A 783 7.73 -14.26 37.65
N HIS A 784 8.07 -13.09 37.11
CA HIS A 784 9.41 -12.50 37.13
C HIS A 784 10.55 -13.44 36.70
N ARG A 785 10.29 -14.40 35.78
CA ARG A 785 11.29 -15.36 35.30
C ARG A 785 12.44 -14.67 34.53
N PRO A 786 13.59 -15.33 34.31
CA PRO A 786 14.70 -14.78 33.52
C PRO A 786 14.28 -14.34 32.10
N VAL A 787 15.03 -13.41 31.51
CA VAL A 787 14.69 -12.76 30.23
C VAL A 787 14.55 -13.78 29.10
N GLU A 788 15.34 -14.85 29.12
CA GLU A 788 15.32 -15.93 28.13
C GLU A 788 13.97 -16.66 28.10
N LYS A 789 13.28 -16.74 29.25
CA LYS A 789 11.95 -17.34 29.36
C LYS A 789 10.82 -16.36 29.03
N LYS A 790 11.10 -15.06 28.94
CA LYS A 790 10.15 -13.97 28.59
C LYS A 790 10.16 -13.64 27.09
N GLN A 791 10.93 -14.39 26.30
CA GLN A 791 11.16 -14.14 24.88
C GLN A 791 11.20 -15.45 24.09
N SER A 792 10.82 -15.39 22.81
CA SER A 792 10.83 -16.57 21.93
C SER A 792 11.44 -16.24 20.58
N HIS A 793 12.30 -17.12 20.07
CA HIS A 793 12.98 -16.99 18.78
C HIS A 793 12.55 -18.08 17.80
N ARG A 794 12.50 -17.75 16.50
CA ARG A 794 12.22 -18.71 15.41
C ARG A 794 13.14 -18.44 14.22
N ASN A 795 13.42 -19.49 13.46
CA ASN A 795 14.11 -19.36 12.18
C ASN A 795 13.15 -18.81 11.12
N MET A 796 13.68 -17.94 10.26
CA MET A 796 12.95 -17.35 9.15
C MET A 796 13.80 -17.29 7.90
N ASN A 797 13.20 -17.67 6.79
CA ASN A 797 13.80 -17.69 5.48
C ASN A 797 13.43 -16.40 4.72
N PHE A 798 14.43 -15.82 4.06
CA PHE A 798 14.31 -14.57 3.33
C PHE A 798 15.07 -14.65 2.02
N ILE A 799 14.52 -14.02 1.00
CA ILE A 799 15.31 -13.55 -0.14
C ILE A 799 15.79 -12.14 0.19
N GLN A 800 17.09 -11.91 0.02
CA GLN A 800 17.72 -10.61 0.16
C GLN A 800 18.76 -10.42 -0.96
N SER A 801 19.16 -9.19 -1.18
CA SER A 801 20.26 -8.81 -2.05
C SER A 801 21.31 -8.00 -1.30
N ASN A 802 22.54 -8.11 -1.79
CA ASN A 802 23.65 -7.24 -1.43
C ASN A 802 24.40 -6.85 -2.71
N LYS A 803 24.53 -5.55 -2.98
CA LYS A 803 25.04 -4.99 -4.24
C LYS A 803 24.30 -5.57 -5.45
N HIS A 804 22.98 -5.71 -5.33
CA HIS A 804 22.11 -6.37 -6.31
C HIS A 804 22.47 -7.84 -6.65
N VAL A 805 23.27 -8.51 -5.83
CA VAL A 805 23.44 -9.97 -5.90
C VAL A 805 22.39 -10.61 -5.01
N VAL A 806 21.47 -11.35 -5.62
CA VAL A 806 20.32 -11.95 -4.92
C VAL A 806 20.67 -13.30 -4.32
N HIS A 807 20.26 -13.51 -3.07
CA HIS A 807 20.51 -14.74 -2.33
C HIS A 807 19.37 -15.07 -1.35
N SER A 808 19.15 -16.35 -1.11
CA SER A 808 18.31 -16.85 -0.01
C SER A 808 19.13 -16.96 1.26
N LYS A 809 18.51 -16.67 2.41
CA LYS A 809 19.14 -16.75 3.73
C LYS A 809 18.16 -17.17 4.81
N THR A 810 18.70 -17.79 5.86
CA THR A 810 17.98 -18.15 7.09
C THR A 810 18.45 -17.27 8.23
N MET A 811 17.53 -16.72 9.03
CA MET A 811 17.82 -15.87 10.18
C MET A 811 17.04 -16.33 11.41
N ASN A 812 17.71 -16.43 12.56
CA ASN A 812 17.06 -16.63 13.85
C ASN A 812 16.60 -15.27 14.41
N LYS A 813 15.29 -15.06 14.54
CA LYS A 813 14.70 -13.78 14.96
C LYS A 813 13.84 -13.92 16.20
N LEU A 814 13.89 -12.92 17.08
CA LEU A 814 12.94 -12.71 18.17
C LEU A 814 11.51 -12.50 17.60
N VAL A 815 10.58 -13.38 17.96
CA VAL A 815 9.18 -13.36 17.51
C VAL A 815 8.19 -12.97 18.61
N LEU A 816 8.44 -13.33 19.88
CA LEU A 816 7.59 -12.96 21.03
C LEU A 816 8.41 -12.28 22.12
N SER A 817 7.81 -11.26 22.77
CA SER A 817 8.35 -10.62 23.97
C SER A 817 7.22 -9.93 24.73
N ALA A 818 7.22 -10.10 26.06
CA ALA A 818 6.26 -9.48 26.98
C ALA A 818 6.63 -8.05 27.42
N ASN A 819 7.70 -7.45 26.89
CA ASN A 819 8.04 -6.07 27.26
C ASN A 819 7.17 -5.07 26.46
N ASP A 820 6.45 -4.22 27.18
CA ASP A 820 5.71 -3.06 26.65
C ASP A 820 6.03 -1.83 27.49
N ASP A 821 6.33 -0.72 26.83
CA ASP A 821 6.71 0.56 27.43
C ASP A 821 5.76 1.70 26.98
N LYS A 822 4.68 1.40 26.26
CA LYS A 822 3.70 2.45 25.91
C LYS A 822 2.79 2.84 27.07
N ARG A 823 2.68 2.00 28.09
CA ARG A 823 1.85 2.17 29.29
C ARG A 823 2.58 1.57 30.50
N TYR A 824 2.21 2.01 31.69
CA TYR A 824 2.72 1.42 32.93
C TYR A 824 2.02 0.09 33.21
N ILE A 825 2.76 -1.01 33.22
CA ILE A 825 2.24 -2.34 33.55
C ILE A 825 2.15 -2.47 35.08
N MET A 826 0.98 -2.83 35.61
CA MET A 826 0.77 -3.02 37.05
C MET A 826 1.46 -4.30 37.56
N ASN A 827 1.55 -4.46 38.89
CA ASN A 827 2.23 -5.60 39.53
C ASN A 827 1.62 -6.97 39.18
N ASP A 828 0.34 -7.01 38.79
CA ASP A 828 -0.31 -8.23 38.31
C ASP A 828 0.16 -8.66 36.91
N GLY A 829 0.92 -7.82 36.22
CA GLY A 829 1.43 -8.03 34.86
C GLY A 829 0.35 -8.03 33.76
N ILE A 830 -0.92 -7.79 34.10
CA ILE A 830 -2.09 -7.88 33.22
C ILE A 830 -2.71 -6.50 32.98
N ASN A 831 -2.96 -5.74 34.04
CA ASN A 831 -3.61 -4.44 33.96
C ASN A 831 -2.56 -3.34 33.71
N THR A 832 -2.96 -2.26 33.03
CA THR A 832 -2.06 -1.15 32.73
C THR A 832 -2.68 0.21 33.03
N LEU A 833 -1.83 1.16 33.40
CA LEU A 833 -2.18 2.56 33.59
C LEU A 833 -1.52 3.43 32.51
N ALA A 834 -2.26 4.41 32.01
CA ALA A 834 -1.68 5.45 31.17
C ALA A 834 -0.68 6.28 31.99
N TYR A 835 0.42 6.71 31.38
CA TYR A 835 1.36 7.61 32.05
C TYR A 835 0.65 8.91 32.47
N GLY A 836 0.96 9.41 33.67
CA GLY A 836 0.27 10.54 34.28
C GLY A 836 -0.96 10.19 35.12
N HIS A 837 -1.39 8.91 35.17
CA HIS A 837 -2.48 8.49 36.05
C HIS A 837 -2.16 8.82 37.52
N TYR A 838 -3.14 9.27 38.31
CA TYR A 838 -2.91 9.77 39.69
C TYR A 838 -2.43 8.70 40.67
N LYS A 839 -2.54 7.43 40.28
CA LYS A 839 -2.05 6.27 41.04
C LYS A 839 -0.54 6.03 40.85
N LEU A 840 0.08 6.71 39.86
CA LEU A 840 1.50 6.60 39.57
C LEU A 840 2.33 7.69 40.26
N THR A 841 1.69 8.83 40.58
CA THR A 841 2.26 9.86 41.44
C THR A 841 2.18 9.38 42.89
N LYS A 842 3.34 9.17 43.53
CA LYS A 842 3.43 9.05 44.98
C LYS A 842 3.09 10.37 45.64
#